data_AF-A0A2G7FY71-F1
#
_entry.id   AF-A0A2G7FY71-F1
#
_cell.length_a   1.000
_cell.length_b   1.000
_cell.length_c   1.000
_cell.angle_alpha   90.00
_cell.angle_beta   90.00
_cell.angle_gamma   90.00
#
_symmetry.space_group_name_H-M   'P 1'
#
loop_
_entity.id
_entity.type
_entity.pdbx_description
1 polymer ?
#
loop_
_entity_poly.entity_id
_entity_poly.type
_entity_poly.pdbx_seq_one_letter_code
_entity_poly.pdbx_strand_id
1 'polypeptide(L)'
;MNEQFTWTSPNLNQHHFITFANLLALRNGGQVEPAYSPHDSEEKEEEEEEDNPNKTNDADSINTTRVHQISDSGNTKLKRKFLDCLAELAANDKGARFVACSCMREGEDEVTVWISRNEGFREVDYAVFGRLGCLLGGLGSGDSEGQYGEELWSEMLSYYRARLESTYIPALRSSLKDCVHLFRDDKDDGFSTVRQRLLAFQNLIFDGNNPGQAITDRHSRLVIKTYELRMMRPVRDLLQTSPQSTPRTKKLWENICFLGRLKVAFETFKDIALNLPSFKQVTIIPIPRDIGMKKALKSPLNLGQAFNLLDIPLDPSTVKKVIGHKWTVPKAKDSFRDLQKQKLNVHAEVHSKIGTRGCHGRLFKPWSIPEVSGMTPGSSEKISNALIQLLRRLKKELKAEIKKGISQEKTSVVGGSSIFTNHDLSSPRRKAEIERMRIKVEQDRVAEAFKRLEKEERASAHLASSSAVQLDASSTRHDHEEYPERCFICSKETSRRCSLCQMDFYCSQACEDKRSGSHLFTCTKRPLRSADFLYRNIEQDRMPEEEDVCVDFGFNYFESFGDKSKLLGLYKGLWIKDVPVEDIHKWKVEGSLVTNIKEVFYQIPERHRGGYFPWFLEHTQCLDKPITQKEASERTVATFFDEARSYLDKEDRDKHHTELEPEAKRDCFYMLALCLHSANPNPTQANWFNFGYCTCDEEYYEGPLGGLYHKLLLGNNFFDGIPAHIARCIPWMKNIQTATFTEFWKAYESGTMIQLMDSKGFKHERLRFPFLEEFFSSPPCGPHLSVWSLKQFLAINNPAEFPPDPTIGVDYGFMNCKTFTETCTLMEIYKRLLRKASPLDLHEACVAGKLFEFAECFHKMDQAHRRLMKNFYPLGIE
;
A
#
# COMPACT_ATOMS: atom_id res chain seq x y z
N MET A 1 -12.22 37.30 3.20
CA MET A 1 -11.14 38.14 3.77
C MET A 1 -9.84 37.40 3.56
N ASN A 2 -8.93 37.95 2.75
CA ASN A 2 -7.63 37.32 2.47
C ASN A 2 -6.67 37.65 3.63
N GLU A 3 -6.17 36.64 4.32
CA GLU A 3 -5.12 36.84 5.32
C GLU A 3 -3.79 37.19 4.63
N GLN A 4 -3.01 38.08 5.27
CA GLN A 4 -1.66 38.46 4.87
C GLN A 4 -0.72 38.30 6.06
N PHE A 5 0.44 37.69 5.83
CA PHE A 5 1.50 37.65 6.84
C PHE A 5 2.24 38.99 6.91
N THR A 6 2.44 39.51 8.13
CA THR A 6 3.25 40.69 8.41
C THR A 6 4.19 40.40 9.58
N TRP A 7 5.37 41.05 9.60
CA TRP A 7 6.38 40.90 10.66
C TRP A 7 6.00 41.62 11.97
N THR A 8 4.73 41.92 12.20
CA THR A 8 4.24 42.72 13.35
C THR A 8 3.76 41.86 14.51
N SER A 9 3.81 40.53 14.39
CA SER A 9 3.36 39.63 15.45
C SER A 9 4.17 39.83 16.76
N PRO A 10 3.52 39.77 17.94
CA PRO A 10 4.20 39.87 19.23
C PRO A 10 5.33 38.84 19.35
N ASN A 11 6.53 39.26 19.77
CA ASN A 11 7.74 38.43 19.89
C ASN A 11 8.41 37.98 18.58
N LEU A 12 8.01 38.52 17.43
CA LEU A 12 8.66 38.27 16.15
C LEU A 12 9.19 39.58 15.56
N ASN A 13 10.52 39.72 15.47
CA ASN A 13 11.17 40.91 14.92
C ASN A 13 12.06 40.53 13.73
N GLN A 14 11.78 41.12 12.56
CA GLN A 14 12.50 40.85 11.31
C GLN A 14 14.01 41.15 11.42
N HIS A 15 14.40 42.23 12.10
CA HIS A 15 15.79 42.60 12.30
C HIS A 15 16.53 41.58 13.15
N HIS A 16 15.91 41.09 14.23
CA HIS A 16 16.52 40.08 15.10
C HIS A 16 16.70 38.75 14.33
N PHE A 17 15.68 38.36 13.58
CA PHE A 17 15.71 37.13 12.80
C PHE A 17 16.84 37.12 11.76
N ILE A 18 16.91 38.15 10.90
CA ILE A 18 17.95 38.28 9.88
C ILE A 18 19.35 38.37 10.51
N THR A 19 19.46 39.06 11.65
CA THR A 19 20.71 39.20 12.39
C THR A 19 21.26 37.86 12.86
N PHE A 20 20.43 37.01 13.47
CA PHE A 20 20.86 35.68 13.91
C PHE A 20 21.12 34.72 12.75
N ALA A 21 20.31 34.77 11.68
CA ALA A 21 20.56 33.99 10.48
C ALA A 21 21.92 34.33 9.85
N ASN A 22 22.24 35.62 9.69
CA ASN A 22 23.52 36.09 9.17
C ASN A 22 24.71 35.74 10.09
N LEU A 23 24.51 35.74 11.41
CA LEU A 23 25.55 35.37 12.36
C LEU A 23 25.85 33.86 12.32
N LEU A 24 24.81 33.03 12.24
CA LEU A 24 24.95 31.59 12.04
C LEU A 24 25.61 31.26 10.69
N ALA A 25 25.32 32.08 9.69
CA ALA A 25 25.96 32.06 8.40
C ALA A 25 27.48 32.27 8.45
N LEU A 26 27.98 33.18 9.29
CA LEU A 26 29.42 33.35 9.52
C LEU A 26 30.03 32.18 10.29
N ARG A 27 29.26 31.58 11.21
CA ARG A 27 29.71 30.45 12.03
C ARG A 27 29.90 29.17 11.20
N ASN A 28 28.83 28.68 10.58
CA ASN A 28 28.78 27.35 9.95
C ASN A 28 28.27 27.39 8.48
N GLY A 29 28.35 28.53 7.80
CA GLY A 29 27.76 28.64 6.45
C GLY A 29 26.21 28.59 6.44
N GLY A 30 25.59 28.78 7.61
CA GLY A 30 24.14 28.85 7.81
C GLY A 30 23.52 27.57 8.36
N GLN A 31 24.36 26.58 8.64
CA GLN A 31 23.95 25.23 9.00
C GLN A 31 23.65 25.10 10.50
N VAL A 32 22.39 24.77 10.80
CA VAL A 32 21.77 24.55 12.12
C VAL A 32 21.87 23.06 12.51
N GLU A 33 21.90 22.13 11.56
CA GLU A 33 21.96 20.67 11.76
C GLU A 33 23.21 20.06 11.07
N PRO A 34 23.79 18.94 11.54
CA PRO A 34 24.95 18.31 10.90
C PRO A 34 24.68 18.02 9.41
N ALA A 35 25.68 18.15 8.55
CA ALA A 35 25.52 17.81 7.14
C ALA A 35 25.19 16.33 6.97
N TYR A 36 24.13 16.07 6.22
CA TYR A 36 23.96 14.79 5.57
C TYR A 36 24.92 14.77 4.38
N SER A 37 25.90 13.87 4.39
CA SER A 37 26.70 13.62 3.19
C SER A 37 25.76 13.10 2.11
N PRO A 38 25.86 13.55 0.84
CA PRO A 38 25.16 12.91 -0.28
C PRO A 38 25.52 11.42 -0.45
N HIS A 39 26.59 10.96 0.22
CA HIS A 39 26.97 9.55 0.30
C HIS A 39 26.54 8.86 1.60
N ASP A 40 26.05 9.58 2.63
CA ASP A 40 25.50 8.92 3.83
C ASP A 40 24.06 8.42 3.60
N SER A 41 23.36 8.94 2.57
CA SER A 41 22.08 8.40 2.10
C SER A 41 22.26 7.23 1.13
N GLU A 42 23.44 7.11 0.52
CA GLU A 42 23.82 5.89 -0.19
C GLU A 42 24.30 4.87 0.86
N GLU A 43 25.24 5.17 1.76
CA GLU A 43 25.86 4.17 2.66
C GLU A 43 24.97 3.64 3.81
N LYS A 44 23.84 4.28 4.16
CA LYS A 44 22.87 3.66 5.09
C LYS A 44 21.71 2.93 4.42
N GLU A 45 21.59 3.02 3.10
CA GLU A 45 20.60 2.30 2.29
C GLU A 45 21.26 1.35 1.25
N GLU A 46 22.58 1.43 1.02
CA GLU A 46 23.38 0.61 0.08
C GLU A 46 24.19 -0.50 0.77
N GLU A 47 24.33 -0.55 2.11
CA GLU A 47 25.00 -1.69 2.77
C GLU A 47 24.18 -3.00 2.73
N GLU A 48 22.95 -2.99 2.21
CA GLU A 48 22.15 -4.21 1.95
C GLU A 48 22.12 -4.64 0.48
N GLU A 49 22.90 -4.03 -0.42
CA GLU A 49 22.93 -4.44 -1.83
C GLU A 49 24.34 -4.53 -2.41
N GLU A 50 24.97 -5.68 -2.21
CA GLU A 50 25.86 -6.24 -3.23
C GLU A 50 25.36 -7.61 -3.72
N ASP A 51 25.32 -7.71 -5.06
CA ASP A 51 25.12 -8.88 -5.92
C ASP A 51 23.68 -9.37 -6.22
N ASN A 52 23.00 -8.74 -7.20
CA ASN A 52 22.70 -9.34 -8.52
C ASN A 52 22.01 -8.32 -9.47
N PRO A 53 22.28 -8.33 -10.80
CA PRO A 53 21.75 -7.36 -11.75
C PRO A 53 20.43 -7.87 -12.35
N ASN A 54 19.31 -7.58 -11.69
CA ASN A 54 17.98 -7.53 -12.31
C ASN A 54 16.98 -6.99 -11.28
N LYS A 55 16.73 -5.68 -11.31
CA LYS A 55 15.72 -5.03 -10.47
C LYS A 55 14.50 -4.65 -11.31
N THR A 56 13.44 -5.42 -11.15
CA THR A 56 12.04 -5.02 -11.39
C THR A 56 11.46 -4.44 -10.09
N ASN A 57 10.56 -3.47 -10.24
CA ASN A 57 10.00 -2.62 -9.18
C ASN A 57 9.25 -3.40 -8.07
N ASP A 58 9.81 -3.43 -6.85
CA ASP A 58 9.08 -3.77 -5.62
C ASP A 58 8.72 -2.49 -4.85
N ALA A 59 7.45 -2.38 -4.47
CA ALA A 59 6.89 -1.25 -3.74
C ALA A 59 7.09 -1.41 -2.22
N ASP A 60 7.77 -0.45 -1.59
CA ASP A 60 8.00 -0.41 -0.14
C ASP A 60 6.72 -0.09 0.68
N SER A 61 6.59 -0.76 1.84
CA SER A 61 5.45 -0.73 2.76
C SER A 61 5.42 0.47 3.74
N ILE A 62 4.22 0.82 4.20
CA ILE A 62 3.81 2.05 4.92
C ILE A 62 4.02 1.93 6.44
N ASN A 63 4.56 2.98 7.07
CA ASN A 63 4.67 3.14 8.53
C ASN A 63 3.32 3.57 9.16
N THR A 64 2.71 2.71 9.97
CA THR A 64 1.35 2.86 10.55
C THR A 64 1.26 3.74 11.80
N THR A 65 2.35 4.39 12.25
CA THR A 65 2.31 5.28 13.42
C THR A 65 1.89 6.72 13.12
N ARG A 66 1.65 7.06 11.85
CA ARG A 66 1.11 8.37 11.43
C ARG A 66 -0.05 8.20 10.45
N VAL A 67 -1.15 8.89 10.71
CA VAL A 67 -2.29 9.00 9.81
C VAL A 67 -1.87 9.79 8.56
N HIS A 68 -1.47 9.13 7.47
CA HIS A 68 -1.25 9.80 6.18
C HIS A 68 -1.69 8.97 4.95
N GLN A 69 -2.51 9.65 4.13
CA GLN A 69 -2.57 9.65 2.65
C GLN A 69 -2.78 8.31 1.91
N ILE A 70 -4.05 8.04 1.60
CA ILE A 70 -4.61 6.85 0.90
C ILE A 70 -4.38 6.92 -0.63
N SER A 71 -3.22 7.38 -1.11
CA SER A 71 -2.92 7.34 -2.55
C SER A 71 -1.42 7.51 -2.71
N ASP A 72 -0.68 6.43 -2.52
CA ASP A 72 0.71 6.35 -2.94
C ASP A 72 0.78 5.19 -3.91
N SER A 73 1.06 5.44 -5.20
CA SER A 73 0.95 4.44 -6.27
C SER A 73 2.06 3.36 -6.22
N GLY A 74 2.64 3.11 -5.04
CA GLY A 74 3.85 2.28 -4.85
C GLY A 74 5.15 2.88 -5.44
N ASN A 75 5.07 3.94 -6.25
CA ASN A 75 6.20 4.51 -6.99
C ASN A 75 6.74 5.81 -6.36
N THR A 76 6.56 6.01 -5.06
CA THR A 76 6.97 7.23 -4.34
C THR A 76 8.43 7.58 -4.55
N LYS A 77 9.32 6.57 -4.60
CA LYS A 77 10.76 6.74 -4.80
C LYS A 77 11.07 7.26 -6.21
N LEU A 78 10.46 6.66 -7.24
CA LEU A 78 10.60 7.09 -8.64
C LEU A 78 10.02 8.50 -8.85
N LYS A 79 8.85 8.78 -8.26
CA LYS A 79 8.20 10.10 -8.30
C LYS A 79 9.02 11.18 -7.63
N ARG A 80 9.65 10.88 -6.48
CA ARG A 80 10.60 11.80 -5.83
C ARG A 80 11.82 12.02 -6.71
N LYS A 81 12.40 10.96 -7.28
CA LYS A 81 13.54 11.05 -8.19
C LYS A 81 13.22 11.89 -9.43
N PHE A 82 12.03 11.73 -10.00
CA PHE A 82 11.53 12.57 -11.10
C PHE A 82 11.50 14.05 -10.68
N LEU A 83 10.90 14.36 -9.53
CA LEU A 83 10.81 15.73 -9.03
C LEU A 83 12.18 16.33 -8.76
N ASP A 84 13.09 15.57 -8.15
CA ASP A 84 14.46 16.00 -7.89
C ASP A 84 15.16 16.33 -9.21
N CYS A 85 15.17 15.40 -10.17
CA CYS A 85 15.73 15.58 -11.51
C CYS A 85 15.14 16.82 -12.23
N LEU A 86 13.84 17.06 -12.10
CA LEU A 86 13.17 18.22 -12.69
C LEU A 86 13.58 19.54 -12.01
N ALA A 87 13.73 19.54 -10.68
CA ALA A 87 14.28 20.69 -9.96
C ALA A 87 15.74 20.95 -10.35
N GLU A 88 16.54 19.91 -10.56
CA GLU A 88 17.93 20.06 -11.02
C GLU A 88 18.03 20.65 -12.44
N LEU A 89 17.13 20.23 -13.32
CA LEU A 89 17.00 20.77 -14.67
C LEU A 89 16.57 22.24 -14.63
N ALA A 90 15.54 22.57 -13.85
CA ALA A 90 15.04 23.94 -13.65
C ALA A 90 16.07 24.89 -13.02
N ALA A 91 17.00 24.34 -12.23
CA ALA A 91 18.11 25.08 -11.65
C ALA A 91 19.27 25.34 -12.64
N ASN A 92 18.97 25.59 -13.92
CA ASN A 92 19.90 25.61 -15.06
C ASN A 92 21.11 26.56 -14.95
N ASP A 93 21.16 27.48 -13.99
CA ASP A 93 22.29 28.40 -13.82
C ASP A 93 22.99 28.16 -12.48
N LYS A 94 24.30 28.45 -12.40
CA LYS A 94 25.08 28.22 -11.18
C LYS A 94 24.81 29.31 -10.15
N GLY A 95 24.41 28.89 -8.95
CA GLY A 95 24.41 29.74 -7.75
C GLY A 95 23.07 29.74 -7.01
N ALA A 96 23.08 30.25 -5.78
CA ALA A 96 21.91 30.23 -4.90
C ALA A 96 20.68 30.94 -5.49
N ARG A 97 20.87 31.88 -6.43
CA ARG A 97 19.79 32.63 -7.11
C ARG A 97 18.96 31.75 -8.05
N PHE A 98 19.51 30.64 -8.50
CA PHE A 98 18.90 29.76 -9.50
C PHE A 98 18.43 28.43 -8.92
N VAL A 99 18.51 28.25 -7.60
CA VAL A 99 17.97 27.08 -6.93
C VAL A 99 16.48 26.99 -7.22
N ALA A 100 16.03 25.80 -7.62
CA ALA A 100 14.66 25.50 -7.92
C ALA A 100 14.13 24.39 -7.01
N CYS A 101 12.81 24.32 -6.87
CA CYS A 101 12.10 23.20 -6.28
C CYS A 101 10.94 22.79 -7.18
N SER A 102 10.47 21.57 -7.00
CA SER A 102 9.39 20.98 -7.78
C SER A 102 8.40 20.28 -6.85
N CYS A 103 7.14 20.26 -7.26
CA CYS A 103 6.12 19.49 -6.58
C CYS A 103 5.07 18.99 -7.55
N MET A 104 4.51 17.83 -7.27
CA MET A 104 3.59 17.14 -8.17
C MET A 104 2.21 17.02 -7.56
N ARG A 105 1.17 17.20 -8.38
CA ARG A 105 -0.18 16.70 -8.16
C ARG A 105 -0.44 15.60 -9.17
N GLU A 106 -0.94 14.48 -8.68
CA GLU A 106 -1.30 13.34 -9.50
C GLU A 106 -2.81 13.07 -9.42
N GLY A 107 -3.40 12.86 -10.59
CA GLY A 107 -4.74 12.32 -10.82
C GLY A 107 -4.68 10.94 -11.50
N GLU A 108 -5.82 10.43 -11.96
CA GLU A 108 -5.95 9.09 -12.53
C GLU A 108 -5.20 8.93 -13.88
N ASP A 109 -5.35 9.91 -14.78
CA ASP A 109 -4.66 9.95 -16.09
C ASP A 109 -3.87 11.27 -16.32
N GLU A 110 -3.76 12.12 -15.30
CA GLU A 110 -3.07 13.40 -15.40
C GLU A 110 -2.09 13.67 -14.27
N VAL A 111 -1.02 14.38 -14.60
CA VAL A 111 -0.01 14.87 -13.67
C VAL A 111 0.21 16.36 -13.91
N THR A 112 0.04 17.15 -12.86
CA THR A 112 0.42 18.56 -12.84
C THR A 112 1.64 18.76 -11.95
N VAL A 113 2.72 19.30 -12.48
CA VAL A 113 3.95 19.55 -11.74
C VAL A 113 4.21 21.04 -11.67
N TRP A 114 4.24 21.61 -10.47
CA TRP A 114 4.68 22.99 -10.29
C TRP A 114 6.17 23.03 -10.03
N ILE A 115 6.83 23.97 -10.68
CA ILE A 115 8.24 24.29 -10.41
C ILE A 115 8.36 25.75 -9.99
N SER A 116 9.27 26.03 -9.07
CA SER A 116 9.59 27.40 -8.66
C SER A 116 11.10 27.58 -8.60
N ARG A 117 11.58 28.81 -8.79
CA ARG A 117 13.01 29.15 -8.76
C ARG A 117 13.22 30.41 -7.93
N ASN A 118 14.30 30.48 -7.16
CA ASN A 118 14.57 31.59 -6.23
C ASN A 118 14.43 32.98 -6.86
N GLU A 119 14.87 33.14 -8.11
CA GLU A 119 14.71 34.39 -8.87
C GLU A 119 13.58 34.41 -9.90
N GLY A 120 12.76 33.36 -9.96
CA GLY A 120 11.72 33.18 -10.96
C GLY A 120 12.26 32.66 -12.29
N PHE A 121 11.32 32.39 -13.21
CA PHE A 121 11.59 31.88 -14.55
C PHE A 121 11.65 33.00 -15.58
N ARG A 122 12.51 32.83 -16.59
CA ARG A 122 12.58 33.68 -17.80
C ARG A 122 11.48 33.25 -18.76
N GLU A 123 11.06 34.13 -19.67
CA GLU A 123 10.06 33.80 -20.71
C GLU A 123 10.39 32.51 -21.47
N VAL A 124 11.65 32.32 -21.85
CA VAL A 124 12.12 31.10 -22.53
C VAL A 124 11.92 29.83 -21.71
N ASP A 125 11.95 29.93 -20.38
CA ASP A 125 11.79 28.76 -19.50
C ASP A 125 10.34 28.23 -19.57
N TYR A 126 9.33 29.11 -19.69
CA TYR A 126 7.92 28.69 -19.77
C TYR A 126 7.62 27.86 -21.02
N ALA A 127 8.13 28.29 -22.17
CA ALA A 127 7.97 27.54 -23.42
C ALA A 127 8.62 26.16 -23.35
N VAL A 128 9.83 26.08 -22.78
CA VAL A 128 10.57 24.83 -22.61
C VAL A 128 9.81 23.87 -21.69
N PHE A 129 9.38 24.31 -20.51
CA PHE A 129 8.67 23.41 -19.57
C PHE A 129 7.28 23.02 -20.06
N GLY A 130 6.59 23.89 -20.81
CA GLY A 130 5.38 23.52 -21.53
C GLY A 130 5.63 22.40 -22.55
N ARG A 131 6.69 22.53 -23.36
CA ARG A 131 7.08 21.49 -24.33
C ARG A 131 7.50 20.19 -23.65
N LEU A 132 8.28 20.25 -22.55
CA LEU A 132 8.63 19.06 -21.77
C LEU A 132 7.38 18.33 -21.27
N GLY A 133 6.36 19.04 -20.76
CA GLY A 133 5.09 18.43 -20.36
C GLY A 133 4.43 17.66 -21.51
N CYS A 134 4.30 18.28 -22.68
CA CYS A 134 3.73 17.61 -23.86
C CYS A 134 4.52 16.36 -24.29
N LEU A 135 5.85 16.43 -24.29
CA LEU A 135 6.71 15.30 -24.68
C LEU A 135 6.62 14.13 -23.69
N LEU A 136 6.50 14.42 -22.39
CA LEU A 136 6.28 13.38 -21.36
C LEU A 136 4.90 12.74 -21.48
N GLY A 137 3.85 13.53 -21.76
CA GLY A 137 2.50 13.03 -22.02
C GLY A 137 2.41 12.12 -23.25
N GLY A 138 3.11 12.50 -24.33
CA GLY A 138 3.23 11.68 -25.54
C GLY A 138 3.89 10.33 -25.27
N LEU A 139 4.97 10.32 -24.48
CA LEU A 139 5.62 9.06 -24.04
C LEU A 139 4.67 8.18 -23.22
N GLY A 140 3.91 8.75 -22.28
CA GLY A 140 3.00 7.99 -21.41
C GLY A 140 1.73 7.49 -22.09
N SER A 141 1.38 8.02 -23.27
CA SER A 141 0.22 7.58 -24.04
C SER A 141 0.51 6.36 -24.94
N GLY A 142 1.78 5.96 -25.07
CA GLY A 142 2.20 4.79 -25.88
C GLY A 142 2.36 5.07 -27.38
N ASP A 143 2.17 6.31 -27.83
CA ASP A 143 2.38 6.71 -29.22
C ASP A 143 3.88 6.90 -29.50
N SER A 144 4.44 6.17 -30.47
CA SER A 144 5.77 6.44 -31.06
C SER A 144 6.91 6.72 -30.06
N GLU A 145 7.20 5.79 -29.15
CA GLU A 145 8.23 5.87 -28.08
C GLU A 145 9.58 6.45 -28.57
N GLY A 146 10.03 6.03 -29.75
CA GLY A 146 11.30 6.49 -30.34
C GLY A 146 11.34 7.98 -30.66
N GLN A 147 10.25 8.53 -31.20
CA GLN A 147 10.19 9.94 -31.63
C GLN A 147 10.14 10.88 -30.43
N TYR A 148 9.21 10.66 -29.49
CA TYR A 148 9.08 11.53 -28.32
C TYR A 148 10.30 11.46 -27.41
N GLY A 149 10.95 10.29 -27.31
CA GLY A 149 12.21 10.13 -26.59
C GLY A 149 13.35 10.97 -27.19
N GLU A 150 13.51 10.98 -28.52
CA GLU A 150 14.51 11.80 -29.20
C GLU A 150 14.23 13.30 -29.06
N GLU A 151 12.98 13.72 -29.21
CA GLU A 151 12.57 15.12 -29.05
C GLU A 151 12.77 15.61 -27.61
N LEU A 152 12.44 14.79 -26.61
CA LEU A 152 12.67 15.09 -25.19
C LEU A 152 14.15 15.27 -24.90
N TRP A 153 15.00 14.38 -25.41
CA TRP A 153 16.45 14.47 -25.24
C TRP A 153 17.03 15.75 -25.85
N SER A 154 16.59 16.09 -27.06
CA SER A 154 17.01 17.30 -27.78
C SER A 154 16.61 18.57 -27.02
N GLU A 155 15.38 18.63 -26.52
CA GLU A 155 14.88 19.77 -25.74
C GLU A 155 15.67 19.96 -24.44
N MET A 156 15.91 18.87 -23.69
CA MET A 156 16.72 18.90 -22.46
C MET A 156 18.16 19.35 -22.70
N LEU A 157 18.81 18.85 -23.76
CA LEU A 157 20.17 19.26 -24.14
C LEU A 157 20.25 20.72 -24.56
N SER A 158 19.26 21.19 -25.33
CA SER A 158 19.18 22.58 -25.77
C SER A 158 19.04 23.51 -24.58
N TYR A 159 18.12 23.20 -23.67
CA TYR A 159 17.90 23.99 -22.45
C TYR A 159 19.15 24.04 -21.57
N TYR A 160 19.81 22.89 -21.35
CA TYR A 160 20.91 22.78 -20.40
C TYR A 160 22.28 23.21 -20.96
N ARG A 161 22.35 23.55 -22.26
CA ARG A 161 23.59 23.89 -22.99
C ARG A 161 24.47 24.89 -22.26
N ALA A 162 23.90 26.01 -21.80
CA ALA A 162 24.66 27.08 -21.15
C ALA A 162 25.41 26.58 -19.91
N ARG A 163 24.82 25.66 -19.13
CA ARG A 163 25.46 25.07 -17.95
C ARG A 163 26.54 24.06 -18.30
N LEU A 164 26.31 23.27 -19.35
CA LEU A 164 27.31 22.33 -19.87
C LEU A 164 28.57 23.08 -20.29
N GLU A 165 28.43 24.14 -21.09
CA GLU A 165 29.53 24.92 -21.65
C GLU A 165 30.24 25.78 -20.60
N SER A 166 29.49 26.47 -19.73
CA SER A 166 30.07 27.43 -18.77
C SER A 166 30.67 26.78 -17.52
N THR A 167 30.15 25.63 -17.10
CA THR A 167 30.46 25.06 -15.78
C THR A 167 30.98 23.64 -15.86
N TYR A 168 30.23 22.70 -16.42
CA TYR A 168 30.55 21.27 -16.28
C TYR A 168 31.72 20.82 -17.16
N ILE A 169 31.70 21.17 -18.46
CA ILE A 169 32.79 20.81 -19.38
C ILE A 169 34.13 21.44 -18.95
N PRO A 170 34.21 22.74 -18.61
CA PRO A 170 35.47 23.34 -18.12
C PRO A 170 35.98 22.72 -16.81
N ALA A 171 35.09 22.47 -15.83
CA ALA A 171 35.46 21.86 -14.57
C ALA A 171 36.01 20.43 -14.77
N LEU A 172 35.37 19.65 -15.64
CA LEU A 172 35.78 18.30 -15.95
C LEU A 172 37.13 18.27 -16.69
N ARG A 173 37.34 19.18 -17.66
CA ARG A 173 38.65 19.37 -18.31
C ARG A 173 39.75 19.70 -17.30
N SER A 174 39.48 20.59 -16.35
CA SER A 174 40.44 20.92 -15.29
C SER A 174 40.80 19.70 -14.45
N SER A 175 39.80 18.94 -13.98
CA SER A 175 40.05 17.76 -13.14
C SER A 175 40.77 16.63 -13.88
N LEU A 176 40.50 16.45 -15.19
CA LEU A 176 41.23 15.50 -16.02
C LEU A 176 42.71 15.89 -16.18
N LYS A 177 43.01 17.20 -16.33
CA LYS A 177 44.39 17.70 -16.34
C LYS A 177 45.11 17.48 -15.01
N ASP A 178 44.42 17.67 -13.89
CA ASP A 178 44.98 17.46 -12.55
C ASP A 178 45.27 15.97 -12.25
N CYS A 179 44.65 15.07 -13.02
CA CYS A 179 44.69 13.63 -12.86
C CYS A 179 45.45 12.89 -13.97
N VAL A 180 46.31 13.57 -14.75
CA VAL A 180 47.02 12.96 -15.90
C VAL A 180 47.84 11.72 -15.53
N HIS A 181 48.34 11.66 -14.30
CA HIS A 181 49.07 10.50 -13.76
C HIS A 181 48.22 9.22 -13.67
N LEU A 182 46.88 9.33 -13.66
CA LEU A 182 45.97 8.18 -13.67
C LEU A 182 45.94 7.44 -15.00
N PHE A 183 46.46 8.03 -16.09
CA PHE A 183 46.39 7.42 -17.42
C PHE A 183 47.67 6.67 -17.83
N ARG A 184 48.62 6.46 -16.91
CA ARG A 184 49.84 5.68 -17.17
C ARG A 184 49.58 4.20 -16.86
N ASP A 185 49.95 3.33 -17.79
CA ASP A 185 49.64 1.88 -17.80
C ASP A 185 50.60 1.01 -16.96
N ASP A 186 51.51 1.62 -16.19
CA ASP A 186 52.62 0.90 -15.53
C ASP A 186 52.23 0.19 -14.21
N LYS A 187 50.94 0.11 -13.86
CA LYS A 187 50.46 -0.49 -12.61
C LYS A 187 49.57 -1.69 -12.89
N ASP A 188 50.04 -2.88 -12.51
CA ASP A 188 49.25 -4.12 -12.50
C ASP A 188 48.30 -4.12 -11.29
N ASP A 189 47.24 -3.30 -11.37
CA ASP A 189 46.30 -3.04 -10.27
C ASP A 189 44.83 -3.39 -10.60
N GLY A 190 44.59 -4.09 -11.71
CA GLY A 190 43.26 -4.50 -12.16
C GLY A 190 42.39 -3.39 -12.77
N PHE A 191 42.87 -2.14 -12.87
CA PHE A 191 42.11 -1.00 -13.41
C PHE A 191 42.48 -0.61 -14.86
N SER A 192 43.26 -1.41 -15.57
CA SER A 192 43.75 -1.09 -16.93
C SER A 192 42.61 -0.72 -17.91
N THR A 193 41.54 -1.51 -17.94
CA THR A 193 40.34 -1.23 -18.78
C THR A 193 39.64 0.07 -18.38
N VAL A 194 39.63 0.42 -17.10
CA VAL A 194 39.05 1.67 -16.59
C VAL A 194 39.89 2.87 -17.02
N ARG A 195 41.23 2.78 -16.88
CA ARG A 195 42.17 3.82 -17.30
C ARG A 195 42.07 4.06 -18.82
N GLN A 196 41.95 3.00 -19.63
CA GLN A 196 41.73 3.11 -21.08
C GLN A 196 40.42 3.84 -21.43
N ARG A 197 39.31 3.52 -20.76
CA ARG A 197 38.02 4.20 -20.99
C ARG A 197 38.04 5.67 -20.57
N LEU A 198 38.67 5.98 -19.44
CA LEU A 198 38.85 7.37 -18.99
C LEU A 198 39.78 8.14 -19.94
N LEU A 199 40.81 7.50 -20.50
CA LEU A 199 41.70 8.09 -21.52
C LEU A 199 40.94 8.35 -22.83
N ALA A 200 40.12 7.40 -23.29
CA ALA A 200 39.27 7.60 -24.47
C ALA A 200 38.29 8.78 -24.28
N PHE A 201 37.70 8.89 -23.08
CA PHE A 201 36.86 10.04 -22.73
C PHE A 201 37.66 11.35 -22.62
N GLN A 202 38.89 11.29 -22.08
CA GLN A 202 39.79 12.43 -22.04
C GLN A 202 40.04 12.97 -23.45
N ASN A 203 40.39 12.11 -24.41
CA ASN A 203 40.57 12.51 -25.80
C ASN A 203 39.29 13.16 -26.34
N LEU A 204 38.14 12.52 -26.16
CA LEU A 204 36.84 13.03 -26.61
C LEU A 204 36.49 14.44 -26.09
N ILE A 205 36.78 14.74 -24.82
CA ILE A 205 36.45 16.06 -24.23
C ILE A 205 37.48 17.14 -24.62
N PHE A 206 38.71 16.76 -24.95
CA PHE A 206 39.75 17.69 -25.41
C PHE A 206 39.71 17.92 -26.92
N ASP A 207 39.19 16.98 -27.70
CA ASP A 207 38.99 17.13 -29.14
C ASP A 207 38.05 18.31 -29.43
N GLY A 208 38.40 19.07 -30.48
CA GLY A 208 37.61 20.19 -30.98
C GLY A 208 36.26 19.75 -31.55
N ASN A 209 35.37 20.71 -31.86
CA ASN A 209 34.18 20.38 -32.62
C ASN A 209 34.60 20.10 -34.07
N ASN A 210 34.27 18.93 -34.62
CA ASN A 210 34.60 18.62 -36.02
C ASN A 210 33.83 19.58 -36.96
N PRO A 211 34.43 20.04 -38.08
CA PRO A 211 33.73 20.86 -39.06
C PRO A 211 32.46 20.13 -39.54
N GLY A 212 31.29 20.75 -39.38
CA GLY A 212 29.99 20.16 -39.76
C GLY A 212 29.26 19.38 -38.66
N GLN A 213 29.86 19.13 -37.49
CA GLN A 213 29.18 18.49 -36.37
C GLN A 213 28.31 19.50 -35.60
N ALA A 214 27.01 19.22 -35.47
CA ALA A 214 26.12 20.06 -34.66
C ALA A 214 26.59 20.06 -33.20
N ILE A 215 26.58 21.24 -32.57
CA ILE A 215 27.02 21.42 -31.18
C ILE A 215 26.22 20.53 -30.21
N THR A 216 24.92 20.32 -30.50
CA THR A 216 24.03 19.40 -29.78
C THR A 216 24.53 17.96 -29.79
N ASP A 217 25.04 17.48 -30.92
CA ASP A 217 25.53 16.10 -31.06
C ASP A 217 26.78 15.86 -30.23
N ARG A 218 27.66 16.87 -30.16
CA ARG A 218 28.84 16.81 -29.29
C ARG A 218 28.45 16.77 -27.81
N HIS A 219 27.54 17.65 -27.38
CA HIS A 219 27.07 17.64 -25.99
C HIS A 219 26.38 16.33 -25.63
N SER A 220 25.53 15.81 -26.52
CA SER A 220 24.89 14.50 -26.37
C SER A 220 25.92 13.41 -26.11
N ARG A 221 26.95 13.30 -26.98
CA ARG A 221 28.04 12.32 -26.84
C ARG A 221 28.79 12.46 -25.52
N LEU A 222 29.16 13.67 -25.12
CA LEU A 222 29.90 13.91 -23.88
C LEU A 222 29.08 13.50 -22.65
N VAL A 223 27.81 13.90 -22.60
CA VAL A 223 26.90 13.61 -21.49
C VAL A 223 26.65 12.10 -21.39
N ILE A 224 26.36 11.43 -22.51
CA ILE A 224 26.16 9.97 -22.56
C ILE A 224 27.43 9.24 -22.08
N LYS A 225 28.61 9.63 -22.56
CA LYS A 225 29.86 8.99 -22.13
C LYS A 225 30.16 9.18 -20.64
N THR A 226 29.85 10.35 -20.07
CA THR A 226 29.96 10.51 -18.61
C THR A 226 28.93 9.74 -17.82
N TYR A 227 27.74 9.51 -18.37
CA TYR A 227 26.74 8.64 -17.76
C TYR A 227 27.21 7.18 -17.76
N GLU A 228 27.72 6.67 -18.88
CA GLU A 228 28.32 5.33 -18.94
C GLU A 228 29.43 5.16 -17.90
N LEU A 229 30.36 6.13 -17.80
CA LEU A 229 31.43 6.11 -16.79
C LEU A 229 30.90 6.14 -15.35
N ARG A 230 29.83 6.90 -15.09
CA ARG A 230 29.17 6.95 -13.78
C ARG A 230 28.56 5.60 -13.38
N MET A 231 28.00 4.85 -14.33
CA MET A 231 27.36 3.56 -14.07
C MET A 231 28.36 2.42 -13.84
N MET A 232 29.67 2.64 -14.10
CA MET A 232 30.70 1.64 -13.91
C MET A 232 31.25 1.66 -12.47
N ARG A 233 30.93 0.63 -11.69
CA ARG A 233 31.48 0.42 -10.33
C ARG A 233 33.02 0.52 -10.28
N PRO A 234 33.80 -0.08 -11.21
CA PRO A 234 35.25 0.06 -11.21
C PRO A 234 35.78 1.50 -11.38
N VAL A 235 35.00 2.40 -11.99
CA VAL A 235 35.36 3.83 -12.10
C VAL A 235 35.16 4.53 -10.75
N ARG A 236 34.06 4.25 -10.04
CA ARG A 236 33.82 4.72 -8.66
C ARG A 236 34.93 4.22 -7.75
N ASP A 237 35.31 2.96 -7.89
CA ASP A 237 36.36 2.34 -7.08
C ASP A 237 37.70 3.04 -7.26
N LEU A 238 38.13 3.20 -8.50
CA LEU A 238 39.40 3.87 -8.82
C LEU A 238 39.43 5.33 -8.33
N LEU A 239 38.34 6.08 -8.50
CA LEU A 239 38.35 7.52 -8.30
C LEU A 239 37.95 7.96 -6.88
N GLN A 240 37.09 7.20 -6.20
CA GLN A 240 36.43 7.62 -4.96
C GLN A 240 36.68 6.72 -3.75
N THR A 241 36.47 5.40 -3.85
CA THR A 241 36.43 4.51 -2.68
C THR A 241 37.76 3.80 -2.41
N SER A 242 38.63 3.65 -3.42
CA SER A 242 39.94 3.03 -3.26
C SER A 242 40.82 3.76 -2.23
N PRO A 243 41.65 3.02 -1.46
CA PRO A 243 42.70 3.62 -0.61
C PRO A 243 43.68 4.53 -1.36
N GLN A 244 43.78 4.37 -2.68
CA GLN A 244 44.62 5.20 -3.54
C GLN A 244 43.94 6.49 -4.00
N SER A 245 42.66 6.70 -3.63
CA SER A 245 41.91 7.90 -3.98
C SER A 245 42.50 9.15 -3.34
N THR A 246 42.61 10.21 -4.12
CA THR A 246 43.11 11.51 -3.67
C THR A 246 41.98 12.54 -3.71
N PRO A 247 42.11 13.70 -3.05
CA PRO A 247 41.15 14.80 -3.22
C PRO A 247 40.94 15.19 -4.70
N ARG A 248 41.95 15.00 -5.55
CA ARG A 248 41.88 15.28 -6.99
C ARG A 248 41.07 14.23 -7.75
N THR A 249 41.26 12.94 -7.46
CA THR A 249 40.49 11.86 -8.10
C THR A 249 39.03 11.88 -7.66
N LYS A 250 38.76 12.16 -6.37
CA LYS A 250 37.41 12.38 -5.84
C LYS A 250 36.74 13.56 -6.54
N LYS A 251 37.50 14.64 -6.80
CA LYS A 251 37.00 15.79 -7.55
C LYS A 251 36.69 15.46 -9.01
N LEU A 252 37.50 14.63 -9.65
CA LEU A 252 37.24 14.14 -11.00
C LEU A 252 35.94 13.32 -11.05
N TRP A 253 35.73 12.40 -10.11
CA TRP A 253 34.49 11.64 -9.99
C TRP A 253 33.26 12.55 -9.86
N GLU A 254 33.29 13.53 -8.96
CA GLU A 254 32.19 14.50 -8.81
C GLU A 254 31.83 15.19 -10.13
N ASN A 255 32.85 15.61 -10.89
CA ASN A 255 32.64 16.30 -12.17
C ASN A 255 32.11 15.35 -13.26
N ILE A 256 32.48 14.07 -13.25
CA ILE A 256 31.87 13.04 -14.10
C ILE A 256 30.38 12.90 -13.76
N CYS A 257 30.04 12.77 -12.46
CA CYS A 257 28.66 12.68 -12.00
C CYS A 257 27.84 13.93 -12.36
N PHE A 258 28.41 15.13 -12.25
CA PHE A 258 27.72 16.38 -12.62
C PHE A 258 27.40 16.46 -14.11
N LEU A 259 28.31 16.04 -15.00
CA LEU A 259 28.06 16.07 -16.44
C LEU A 259 27.06 14.97 -16.86
N GLY A 260 27.19 13.76 -16.31
CA GLY A 260 26.30 12.63 -16.62
C GLY A 260 24.88 12.75 -16.03
N ARG A 261 24.68 13.68 -15.09
CA ARG A 261 23.39 13.96 -14.43
C ARG A 261 22.25 14.24 -15.39
N LEU A 262 22.50 14.95 -16.49
CA LEU A 262 21.46 15.27 -17.47
C LEU A 262 20.89 14.01 -18.12
N LYS A 263 21.73 13.00 -18.39
CA LYS A 263 21.27 11.70 -18.90
C LYS A 263 20.50 10.92 -17.84
N VAL A 264 20.89 11.00 -16.57
CA VAL A 264 20.11 10.40 -15.47
C VAL A 264 18.72 10.99 -15.39
N ALA A 265 18.59 12.31 -15.50
CA ALA A 265 17.30 12.98 -15.53
C ALA A 265 16.45 12.50 -16.71
N PHE A 266 17.06 12.41 -17.91
CA PHE A 266 16.37 11.91 -19.10
C PHE A 266 15.88 10.45 -18.94
N GLU A 267 16.73 9.53 -18.47
CA GLU A 267 16.31 8.15 -18.24
C GLU A 267 15.21 8.06 -17.18
N THR A 268 15.30 8.86 -16.12
CA THR A 268 14.26 8.92 -15.07
C THR A 268 12.93 9.44 -15.63
N PHE A 269 12.97 10.44 -16.51
CA PHE A 269 11.79 11.02 -17.15
C PHE A 269 11.14 10.04 -18.13
N LYS A 270 11.95 9.31 -18.90
CA LYS A 270 11.47 8.26 -19.81
C LYS A 270 10.84 7.11 -19.03
N ASP A 271 11.55 6.59 -18.03
CA ASP A 271 11.13 5.46 -17.19
C ASP A 271 9.81 5.74 -16.47
N ILE A 272 9.66 6.94 -15.88
CA ILE A 272 8.41 7.28 -15.18
C ILE A 272 7.24 7.50 -16.14
N ALA A 273 7.48 8.11 -17.31
CA ALA A 273 6.41 8.36 -18.27
C ALA A 273 5.85 7.05 -18.84
N LEU A 274 6.71 6.06 -19.09
CA LEU A 274 6.30 4.76 -19.64
C LEU A 274 5.64 3.85 -18.60
N ASN A 275 6.03 3.94 -17.33
CA ASN A 275 5.59 3.02 -16.29
C ASN A 275 4.43 3.53 -15.43
N LEU A 276 4.12 4.84 -15.46
CA LEU A 276 3.01 5.40 -14.69
C LEU A 276 1.80 5.75 -15.57
N PRO A 277 0.63 5.13 -15.36
CA PRO A 277 -0.59 5.46 -16.09
C PRO A 277 -1.02 6.93 -15.98
N SER A 278 -0.67 7.59 -14.87
CA SER A 278 -0.97 9.00 -14.62
C SER A 278 -0.20 9.98 -15.52
N PHE A 279 0.84 9.52 -16.22
CA PHE A 279 1.67 10.35 -17.10
C PHE A 279 1.14 10.44 -18.54
N LYS A 280 -0.09 10.00 -18.83
CA LYS A 280 -0.74 10.22 -20.15
C LYS A 280 -0.92 11.71 -20.44
N GLN A 281 -1.24 12.51 -19.43
CA GLN A 281 -1.32 13.97 -19.55
C GLN A 281 -0.41 14.65 -18.53
N VAL A 282 0.70 15.23 -18.98
CA VAL A 282 1.66 15.93 -18.10
C VAL A 282 1.65 17.43 -18.35
N THR A 283 1.38 18.20 -17.30
CA THR A 283 1.45 19.66 -17.31
C THR A 283 2.53 20.13 -16.35
N ILE A 284 3.55 20.85 -16.85
CA ILE A 284 4.56 21.47 -15.99
C ILE A 284 4.30 22.97 -15.92
N ILE A 285 4.06 23.49 -14.72
CA ILE A 285 3.68 24.89 -14.46
C ILE A 285 4.80 25.59 -13.70
N PRO A 286 5.61 26.43 -14.37
CA PRO A 286 6.51 27.35 -13.69
C PRO A 286 5.69 28.41 -12.95
N ILE A 287 5.90 28.52 -11.64
CA ILE A 287 5.19 29.51 -10.82
C ILE A 287 5.74 30.91 -11.14
N PRO A 288 4.91 31.84 -11.64
CA PRO A 288 5.34 33.19 -11.92
C PRO A 288 5.64 33.93 -10.62
N ARG A 289 6.60 34.84 -10.69
CA ARG A 289 6.97 35.68 -9.55
C ARG A 289 6.21 37.00 -9.60
N ASP A 290 5.34 37.23 -8.63
CA ASP A 290 4.88 38.59 -8.32
C ASP A 290 6.04 39.38 -7.69
N ILE A 291 6.56 40.34 -8.43
CA ILE A 291 7.81 41.03 -8.08
C ILE A 291 7.59 41.95 -6.88
N GLY A 292 8.16 41.56 -5.74
CA GLY A 292 8.73 42.49 -4.78
C GLY A 292 10.21 42.17 -4.56
N MET A 293 11.11 42.93 -5.21
CA MET A 293 12.53 42.89 -4.84
C MET A 293 12.66 43.36 -3.38
N LYS A 294 12.88 42.45 -2.43
CA LYS A 294 13.18 42.86 -1.06
C LYS A 294 14.55 43.55 -1.04
N LYS A 295 14.52 44.88 -0.91
CA LYS A 295 15.71 45.70 -0.68
C LYS A 295 16.40 45.21 0.60
N ALA A 296 17.70 45.46 0.71
CA ALA A 296 18.43 45.21 1.95
C ALA A 296 17.69 45.87 3.13
N LEU A 297 17.80 45.29 4.32
CA LEU A 297 17.13 45.78 5.51
C LEU A 297 17.52 47.24 5.76
N LYS A 298 16.54 48.13 5.96
CA LYS A 298 16.82 49.52 6.33
C LYS A 298 17.41 49.52 7.74
N SER A 299 18.57 50.12 7.95
CA SER A 299 19.26 50.18 9.25
C SER A 299 19.52 48.80 9.90
N PRO A 300 20.37 47.95 9.29
CA PRO A 300 20.68 46.63 9.85
C PRO A 300 21.49 46.74 11.15
N LEU A 301 21.31 45.77 12.04
CA LEU A 301 22.05 45.72 13.30
C LEU A 301 23.54 45.41 13.04
N ASN A 302 24.42 46.08 13.79
CA ASN A 302 25.84 45.79 13.77
C ASN A 302 26.19 44.58 14.65
N LEU A 303 27.43 44.07 14.54
CA LEU A 303 27.85 42.88 15.27
C LEU A 303 27.75 43.04 16.80
N GLY A 304 28.01 44.24 17.33
CA GLY A 304 27.88 44.52 18.76
C GLY A 304 26.43 44.43 19.24
N GLN A 305 25.51 45.01 18.49
CA GLN A 305 24.07 44.89 18.76
C GLN A 305 23.60 43.42 18.65
N ALA A 306 24.13 42.65 17.69
CA ALA A 306 23.82 41.22 17.57
C ALA A 306 24.26 40.42 18.81
N PHE A 307 25.46 40.68 19.33
CA PHE A 307 25.98 40.03 20.54
C PHE A 307 25.19 40.45 21.80
N ASN A 308 24.80 41.72 21.90
CA ASN A 308 23.93 42.19 22.98
C ASN A 308 22.57 41.48 22.97
N LEU A 309 21.98 41.22 21.79
CA LEU A 309 20.73 40.43 21.69
C LEU A 309 20.87 38.96 22.12
N LEU A 310 22.10 38.43 22.08
CA LEU A 310 22.44 37.12 22.61
C LEU A 310 22.81 37.16 24.10
N ASP A 311 22.86 38.33 24.74
CA ASP A 311 23.31 38.47 26.12
C ASP A 311 24.78 38.00 26.31
N ILE A 312 25.65 38.27 25.31
CA ILE A 312 27.07 37.86 25.30
C ILE A 312 27.94 39.11 25.03
N PRO A 313 29.04 39.35 25.77
CA PRO A 313 29.95 40.46 25.48
C PRO A 313 30.71 40.24 24.17
N LEU A 314 31.00 41.32 23.43
CA LEU A 314 31.79 41.25 22.19
C LEU A 314 33.29 41.37 22.49
N ASP A 315 33.97 40.25 22.64
CA ASP A 315 35.41 40.17 22.90
C ASP A 315 36.07 39.02 22.10
N PRO A 316 37.41 38.94 22.05
CA PRO A 316 38.10 37.92 21.27
C PRO A 316 37.77 36.47 21.65
N SER A 317 37.48 36.20 22.93
CA SER A 317 37.13 34.86 23.42
C SER A 317 35.72 34.48 22.95
N THR A 318 34.75 35.38 23.09
CA THR A 318 33.37 35.12 22.67
C THR A 318 33.21 35.05 21.15
N VAL A 319 33.94 35.84 20.36
CA VAL A 319 33.94 35.72 18.89
C VAL A 319 34.43 34.34 18.44
N LYS A 320 35.48 33.82 19.08
CA LYS A 320 35.99 32.47 18.78
C LYS A 320 34.98 31.38 19.16
N LYS A 321 34.25 31.56 20.27
CA LYS A 321 33.22 30.63 20.75
C LYS A 321 31.94 30.66 19.90
N VAL A 322 31.49 31.85 19.48
CA VAL A 322 30.20 32.03 18.80
C VAL A 322 30.31 31.86 17.29
N ILE A 323 31.42 32.31 16.68
CA ILE A 323 31.62 32.32 15.22
C ILE A 323 32.68 31.31 14.78
N GLY A 324 33.83 31.25 15.47
CA GLY A 324 34.84 30.22 15.23
C GLY A 324 36.27 30.68 15.43
N HIS A 325 37.15 29.70 15.67
CA HIS A 325 38.56 29.94 16.03
C HIS A 325 39.37 30.74 15.01
N LYS A 326 38.94 30.77 13.73
CA LYS A 326 39.60 31.50 12.63
C LYS A 326 39.22 32.99 12.55
N TRP A 327 38.32 33.46 13.42
CA TRP A 327 37.78 34.83 13.37
C TRP A 327 38.42 35.75 14.40
N THR A 328 38.76 36.97 13.95
CA THR A 328 39.13 38.09 14.81
C THR A 328 37.94 39.06 14.91
N VAL A 329 37.87 39.87 15.98
CA VAL A 329 36.79 40.85 16.16
C VAL A 329 36.66 41.79 14.94
N PRO A 330 37.74 42.37 14.37
CA PRO A 330 37.63 43.23 13.20
C PRO A 330 37.10 42.49 11.95
N LYS A 331 37.67 41.31 11.64
CA LYS A 331 37.26 40.51 10.49
C LYS A 331 35.80 40.07 10.57
N ALA A 332 35.34 39.70 11.77
CA ALA A 332 33.94 39.36 12.02
C ALA A 332 33.02 40.58 11.81
N LYS A 333 33.40 41.77 12.30
CA LYS A 333 32.64 43.01 12.10
C LYS A 333 32.48 43.34 10.62
N ASP A 334 33.55 43.24 9.84
CA ASP A 334 33.54 43.54 8.41
C ASP A 334 32.68 42.55 7.63
N SER A 335 32.94 41.24 7.79
CA SER A 335 32.16 40.21 7.09
C SER A 335 30.68 40.21 7.48
N PHE A 336 30.35 40.50 8.75
CA PHE A 336 28.96 40.62 9.19
C PHE A 336 28.27 41.84 8.57
N ARG A 337 28.96 42.99 8.54
CA ARG A 337 28.45 44.20 7.89
C ARG A 337 28.17 43.97 6.41
N ASP A 338 29.04 43.25 5.72
CA ASP A 338 28.85 42.96 4.30
C ASP A 338 27.64 42.04 4.07
N LEU A 339 27.44 41.01 4.91
CA LEU A 339 26.24 40.16 4.86
C LEU A 339 24.94 40.93 5.15
N GLN A 340 24.98 41.86 6.11
CA GLN A 340 23.83 42.68 6.47
C GLN A 340 23.38 43.64 5.35
N LYS A 341 24.29 44.00 4.44
CA LYS A 341 24.00 44.89 3.30
C LYS A 341 23.51 44.16 2.05
N GLN A 342 23.54 42.83 2.04
CA GLN A 342 23.11 42.04 0.89
C GLN A 342 21.58 42.04 0.74
N LYS A 343 21.10 41.86 -0.50
CA LYS A 343 19.66 41.72 -0.81
C LYS A 343 19.12 40.42 -0.21
N LEU A 344 17.89 40.46 0.30
CA LEU A 344 17.24 39.29 0.89
C LEU A 344 16.75 38.36 -0.23
N ASN A 345 17.12 37.08 -0.15
CA ASN A 345 16.65 36.03 -1.03
C ASN A 345 15.45 35.32 -0.41
N VAL A 346 14.43 35.07 -1.22
CA VAL A 346 13.28 34.21 -0.87
C VAL A 346 13.48 32.86 -1.53
N HIS A 347 13.28 31.79 -0.76
CA HIS A 347 13.42 30.43 -1.25
C HIS A 347 12.29 30.02 -2.19
N ALA A 348 12.63 29.23 -3.21
CA ALA A 348 11.75 28.58 -4.18
C ALA A 348 10.53 27.98 -3.48
N GLU A 349 10.78 27.18 -2.44
CA GLU A 349 9.75 26.52 -1.63
C GLU A 349 8.69 27.47 -1.06
N VAL A 350 9.07 28.70 -0.71
CA VAL A 350 8.16 29.68 -0.09
C VAL A 350 7.30 30.39 -1.14
N HIS A 351 7.69 30.34 -2.41
CA HIS A 351 6.87 30.81 -3.52
C HIS A 351 5.79 29.79 -3.91
N SER A 352 5.97 28.51 -3.56
CA SER A 352 4.95 27.50 -3.75
C SER A 352 3.86 27.67 -2.68
N LYS A 353 2.60 27.89 -3.10
CA LYS A 353 1.43 27.95 -2.19
C LYS A 353 1.09 26.57 -1.58
N ILE A 354 2.01 25.62 -1.60
CA ILE A 354 1.79 24.21 -1.30
C ILE A 354 2.90 23.73 -0.34
N GLY A 355 2.54 22.89 0.64
CA GLY A 355 3.41 22.53 1.76
C GLY A 355 4.64 21.72 1.33
N THR A 356 5.83 22.29 1.45
CA THR A 356 7.10 21.61 1.22
C THR A 356 7.58 20.90 2.48
N ARG A 357 8.33 19.79 2.34
CA ARG A 357 9.12 19.25 3.45
C ARG A 357 10.27 20.22 3.72
N GLY A 358 10.39 20.67 4.98
CA GLY A 358 11.32 21.73 5.37
C GLY A 358 12.78 21.45 4.99
N CYS A 359 13.52 22.53 4.72
CA CYS A 359 14.95 22.52 4.44
C CYS A 359 15.74 21.74 5.50
N HIS A 360 16.74 20.95 5.07
CA HIS A 360 17.68 20.12 5.85
C HIS A 360 18.57 20.92 6.84
N GLY A 361 17.96 21.70 7.72
CA GLY A 361 18.65 22.42 8.78
C GLY A 361 19.63 23.50 8.32
N ARG A 362 19.55 24.04 7.09
CA ARG A 362 20.43 25.14 6.62
C ARG A 362 19.66 26.41 6.24
N LEU A 363 20.05 27.54 6.82
CA LEU A 363 19.58 28.88 6.48
C LEU A 363 20.53 29.56 5.48
N PHE A 364 20.02 30.00 4.34
CA PHE A 364 20.84 30.62 3.30
C PHE A 364 21.14 32.09 3.61
N LYS A 365 22.21 32.60 2.99
CA LYS A 365 22.60 34.02 3.09
C LYS A 365 22.00 34.80 1.93
N PRO A 366 21.41 35.98 2.17
CA PRO A 366 20.61 36.41 3.32
C PRO A 366 19.14 35.98 3.11
N TRP A 367 18.53 35.31 4.09
CA TRP A 367 17.21 34.68 3.96
C TRP A 367 16.06 35.56 4.49
N SER A 368 14.89 35.53 3.84
CA SER A 368 13.64 36.14 4.34
C SER A 368 12.39 35.41 3.82
N ILE A 369 11.27 35.58 4.54
CA ILE A 369 9.92 35.15 4.09
C ILE A 369 9.29 36.26 3.22
N PRO A 370 8.60 35.94 2.10
CA PRO A 370 7.86 36.91 1.30
C PRO A 370 6.62 37.41 2.04
N GLU A 371 6.13 38.59 1.67
CA GLU A 371 4.80 39.03 2.12
C GLU A 371 3.77 38.33 1.24
N VAL A 372 3.18 37.26 1.77
CA VAL A 372 2.22 36.44 1.02
C VAL A 372 0.82 36.99 1.26
N SER A 373 0.13 37.34 0.18
CA SER A 373 -1.29 37.71 0.17
C SER A 373 -2.15 36.52 -0.27
N GLY A 374 -3.42 36.49 0.16
CA GLY A 374 -4.35 35.43 -0.23
C GLY A 374 -4.13 34.11 0.50
N MET A 375 -3.68 34.15 1.76
CA MET A 375 -3.51 32.96 2.59
C MET A 375 -4.85 32.44 3.11
N THR A 376 -4.94 31.12 3.32
CA THR A 376 -6.10 30.50 3.98
C THR A 376 -6.19 30.97 5.45
N PRO A 377 -7.40 31.11 6.02
CA PRO A 377 -7.58 31.55 7.41
C PRO A 377 -6.76 30.71 8.42
N GLY A 378 -6.06 31.37 9.34
CA GLY A 378 -5.18 30.76 10.35
C GLY A 378 -3.77 30.43 9.87
N SER A 379 -3.42 30.65 8.59
CA SER A 379 -2.07 30.37 8.08
C SER A 379 -1.04 31.40 8.53
N SER A 380 -1.43 32.67 8.69
CA SER A 380 -0.54 33.75 9.16
C SER A 380 -0.04 33.48 10.58
N GLU A 381 -0.92 32.98 11.45
CA GLU A 381 -0.58 32.63 12.83
C GLU A 381 0.38 31.43 12.90
N LYS A 382 0.16 30.40 12.07
CA LYS A 382 1.06 29.23 11.97
C LYS A 382 2.47 29.63 11.54
N ILE A 383 2.60 30.50 10.52
CA ILE A 383 3.91 31.03 10.09
C ILE A 383 4.57 31.82 11.21
N SER A 384 3.81 32.70 11.88
CA SER A 384 4.31 33.50 13.00
C SER A 384 4.87 32.60 14.11
N ASN A 385 4.12 31.57 14.51
CA ASN A 385 4.53 30.62 15.54
C ASN A 385 5.77 29.81 15.14
N ALA A 386 5.84 29.34 13.88
CA ALA A 386 7.02 28.63 13.37
C ALA A 386 8.27 29.52 13.35
N LEU A 387 8.13 30.77 12.93
CA LEU A 387 9.23 31.75 12.94
C LEU A 387 9.70 32.09 14.36
N ILE A 388 8.80 32.21 15.32
CA ILE A 388 9.14 32.43 16.73
C ILE A 388 9.93 31.23 17.27
N GLN A 389 9.50 30.01 16.98
CA GLN A 389 10.22 28.79 17.38
C GLN A 389 11.62 28.73 16.73
N LEU A 390 11.73 29.05 15.45
CA LEU A 390 13.01 29.09 14.73
C LEU A 390 13.94 30.16 15.32
N LEU A 391 13.43 31.36 15.62
CA LEU A 391 14.20 32.43 16.25
C LEU A 391 14.76 31.98 17.61
N ARG A 392 13.96 31.28 18.43
CA ARG A 392 14.42 30.69 19.70
C ARG A 392 15.52 29.64 19.49
N ARG A 393 15.36 28.78 18.48
CA ARG A 393 16.36 27.75 18.13
C ARG A 393 17.67 28.38 17.66
N LEU A 394 17.62 29.44 16.85
CA LEU A 394 18.83 30.18 16.42
C LEU A 394 19.56 30.80 17.61
N LYS A 395 18.84 31.41 18.56
CA LYS A 395 19.43 31.95 19.78
C LYS A 395 20.10 30.85 20.61
N LYS A 396 19.47 29.67 20.73
CA LYS A 396 20.04 28.50 21.44
C LYS A 396 21.31 27.97 20.77
N GLU A 397 21.29 27.78 19.45
CA GLU A 397 22.44 27.26 18.69
C GLU A 397 23.64 28.21 18.71
N LEU A 398 23.40 29.52 18.55
CA LEU A 398 24.46 30.52 18.62
C LEU A 398 25.13 30.59 20.01
N LYS A 399 24.41 30.22 21.08
CA LYS A 399 24.93 30.09 22.44
C LYS A 399 25.63 28.75 22.72
N ALA A 400 25.34 27.71 21.94
CA ALA A 400 25.93 26.39 22.10
C ALA A 400 27.39 26.33 21.59
N GLU A 401 28.19 25.38 22.06
CA GLU A 401 29.56 25.17 21.60
C GLU A 401 29.64 24.78 20.12
N ILE A 402 30.72 25.17 19.44
CA ILE A 402 30.95 24.82 18.04
C ILE A 402 31.30 23.33 17.96
N LYS A 403 30.36 22.52 17.46
CA LYS A 403 30.59 21.09 17.16
C LYS A 403 31.74 20.97 16.15
N LYS A 404 32.80 20.22 16.49
CA LYS A 404 33.89 19.91 15.54
C LYS A 404 33.34 18.97 14.45
N GLY A 405 33.63 19.27 13.18
CA GLY A 405 33.34 18.36 12.07
C GLY A 405 32.05 18.58 11.29
N ILE A 406 31.42 19.77 11.32
CA ILE A 406 30.30 20.05 10.41
C ILE A 406 30.85 20.16 8.98
N SER A 407 30.74 19.07 8.20
CA SER A 407 30.89 19.13 6.75
C SER A 407 29.88 20.16 6.21
N GLN A 408 30.27 21.01 5.27
CA GLN A 408 29.31 21.94 4.66
C GLN A 408 28.60 21.20 3.52
N GLU A 409 27.27 21.12 3.56
CA GLU A 409 26.52 20.56 2.43
C GLU A 409 26.80 21.36 1.14
N LYS A 410 27.00 20.65 0.02
CA LYS A 410 27.20 21.29 -1.28
C LYS A 410 25.84 21.79 -1.80
N THR A 411 25.73 23.10 -2.05
CA THR A 411 24.47 23.81 -2.32
C THR A 411 23.95 23.66 -3.76
N SER A 412 24.05 22.47 -4.36
CA SER A 412 23.78 22.35 -5.79
C SER A 412 22.31 22.22 -6.13
N VAL A 413 21.49 21.43 -5.41
CA VAL A 413 20.03 21.38 -5.61
C VAL A 413 19.40 20.68 -4.40
N VAL A 414 18.78 21.38 -3.45
CA VAL A 414 17.73 20.75 -2.62
C VAL A 414 16.79 21.84 -2.08
N GLY A 415 15.54 21.75 -2.49
CA GLY A 415 14.38 22.21 -1.75
C GLY A 415 13.22 21.27 -2.02
N GLY A 416 12.52 20.83 -0.97
CA GLY A 416 11.83 19.53 -0.90
C GLY A 416 10.90 19.17 -2.06
N SER A 417 11.10 17.97 -2.60
CA SER A 417 10.16 17.27 -3.48
C SER A 417 8.96 16.79 -2.67
N SER A 418 7.77 17.25 -3.04
CA SER A 418 6.49 16.85 -2.42
C SER A 418 5.54 16.31 -3.47
N ILE A 419 5.01 15.12 -3.20
CA ILE A 419 3.94 14.49 -3.98
C ILE A 419 2.64 14.80 -3.24
N PHE A 420 1.74 15.50 -3.91
CA PHE A 420 0.39 15.72 -3.48
C PHE A 420 -0.49 14.77 -4.28
N THR A 421 -1.17 13.86 -3.62
CA THR A 421 -2.31 13.21 -4.26
C THR A 421 -3.54 14.07 -4.03
N ASN A 422 -4.38 14.16 -5.06
CA ASN A 422 -5.58 14.98 -4.98
C ASN A 422 -6.48 14.46 -3.85
N HIS A 423 -6.49 15.17 -2.74
CA HIS A 423 -7.61 15.19 -1.82
C HIS A 423 -8.63 16.16 -2.38
N ASP A 424 -9.30 15.75 -3.46
CA ASP A 424 -10.56 16.36 -3.79
C ASP A 424 -11.60 15.82 -2.80
N LEU A 425 -11.78 16.53 -1.68
CA LEU A 425 -12.84 16.29 -0.71
C LEU A 425 -14.24 16.42 -1.32
N SER A 426 -14.37 16.86 -2.58
CA SER A 426 -15.64 16.96 -3.29
C SER A 426 -15.99 15.72 -4.12
N SER A 427 -15.04 14.79 -4.37
CA SER A 427 -15.34 13.56 -5.11
C SER A 427 -16.34 12.69 -4.32
N PRO A 428 -17.58 12.46 -4.85
CA PRO A 428 -18.59 11.63 -4.21
C PRO A 428 -18.10 10.20 -3.95
N ARG A 429 -17.26 9.69 -4.87
CA ARG A 429 -16.70 8.33 -4.82
C ARG A 429 -15.76 8.15 -3.64
N ARG A 430 -14.92 9.15 -3.35
CA ARG A 430 -13.95 9.09 -2.24
C ARG A 430 -14.57 9.39 -0.87
N LYS A 431 -15.64 10.21 -0.81
CA LYS A 431 -16.48 10.32 0.40
C LYS A 431 -17.10 8.98 0.76
N ALA A 432 -17.65 8.27 -0.23
CA ALA A 432 -18.21 6.94 -0.03
C ALA A 432 -17.14 5.94 0.43
N GLU A 433 -15.92 6.01 -0.11
CA GLU A 433 -14.82 5.11 0.27
C GLU A 433 -14.30 5.34 1.69
N ILE A 434 -14.11 6.60 2.10
CA ILE A 434 -13.73 6.96 3.47
C ILE A 434 -14.83 6.55 4.45
N GLU A 435 -16.08 6.76 4.08
CA GLU A 435 -17.22 6.36 4.90
C GLU A 435 -17.30 4.83 5.01
N ARG A 436 -17.14 4.08 3.90
CA ARG A 436 -17.03 2.61 3.92
C ARG A 436 -15.91 2.11 4.84
N MET A 437 -14.73 2.73 4.80
CA MET A 437 -13.62 2.36 5.68
C MET A 437 -13.92 2.64 7.16
N ARG A 438 -14.51 3.81 7.48
CA ARG A 438 -14.91 4.14 8.86
C ARG A 438 -15.94 3.16 9.40
N ILE A 439 -16.95 2.85 8.58
CA ILE A 439 -18.02 1.91 8.88
C ILE A 439 -17.45 0.51 9.12
N LYS A 440 -16.54 0.02 8.25
CA LYS A 440 -15.88 -1.29 8.43
C LYS A 440 -15.06 -1.37 9.72
N VAL A 441 -14.25 -0.36 10.03
CA VAL A 441 -13.47 -0.31 11.28
C VAL A 441 -14.37 -0.35 12.52
N GLU A 442 -15.51 0.34 12.47
CA GLU A 442 -16.47 0.34 13.57
C GLU A 442 -17.15 -1.03 13.74
N GLN A 443 -17.50 -1.72 12.64
CA GLN A 443 -18.01 -3.08 12.67
C GLN A 443 -17.00 -4.06 13.29
N ASP A 444 -15.73 -3.99 12.87
CA ASP A 444 -14.66 -4.84 13.39
C ASP A 444 -14.44 -4.61 14.89
N ARG A 445 -14.51 -3.35 15.34
CA ARG A 445 -14.40 -2.96 16.75
C ARG A 445 -15.50 -3.60 17.61
N VAL A 446 -16.74 -3.59 17.13
CA VAL A 446 -17.88 -4.20 17.84
C VAL A 446 -17.72 -5.72 17.87
N ALA A 447 -17.41 -6.34 16.74
CA ALA A 447 -17.22 -7.80 16.65
C ALA A 447 -16.11 -8.29 17.60
N GLU A 448 -14.98 -7.58 17.69
CA GLU A 448 -13.90 -7.90 18.61
C GLU A 448 -14.30 -7.74 20.09
N ALA A 449 -15.12 -6.74 20.43
CA ALA A 449 -15.65 -6.59 21.79
C ALA A 449 -16.51 -7.80 22.20
N PHE A 450 -17.37 -8.29 21.30
CA PHE A 450 -18.18 -9.49 21.54
C PHE A 450 -17.34 -10.77 21.65
N LYS A 451 -16.28 -10.93 20.84
CA LYS A 451 -15.34 -12.05 20.96
C LYS A 451 -14.66 -12.10 22.33
N ARG A 452 -14.29 -10.94 22.88
CA ARG A 452 -13.70 -10.86 24.23
C ARG A 452 -14.70 -11.27 25.31
N LEU A 453 -15.94 -10.79 25.22
CA LEU A 453 -17.01 -11.19 26.13
C LEU A 453 -17.24 -12.71 26.10
N GLU A 454 -17.26 -13.33 24.91
CA GLU A 454 -17.40 -14.79 24.80
C GLU A 454 -16.22 -15.54 25.44
N LYS A 455 -14.99 -15.03 25.30
CA LYS A 455 -13.81 -15.64 25.92
C LYS A 455 -13.87 -15.55 27.45
N GLU A 456 -14.31 -14.43 27.99
CA GLU A 456 -14.52 -14.21 29.43
C GLU A 456 -15.65 -15.10 29.99
N GLU A 457 -16.76 -15.24 29.25
CA GLU A 457 -17.86 -16.14 29.60
C GLU A 457 -17.41 -17.60 29.63
N ARG A 458 -16.63 -18.06 28.63
CA ARG A 458 -16.06 -19.43 28.63
C ARG A 458 -15.08 -19.64 29.77
N ALA A 459 -14.20 -18.70 30.05
CA ALA A 459 -13.27 -18.78 31.17
C ALA A 459 -14.01 -18.87 32.51
N SER A 460 -15.08 -18.08 32.68
CA SER A 460 -15.94 -18.11 33.87
C SER A 460 -16.71 -19.43 34.00
N ALA A 461 -17.19 -20.00 32.89
CA ALA A 461 -17.85 -21.30 32.88
C ALA A 461 -16.89 -22.46 33.22
N HIS A 462 -15.64 -22.40 32.76
CA HIS A 462 -14.60 -23.37 33.13
C HIS A 462 -14.24 -23.30 34.62
N LEU A 463 -14.17 -22.10 35.20
CA LEU A 463 -13.97 -21.90 36.64
C LEU A 463 -15.16 -22.40 37.47
N ALA A 464 -16.40 -22.15 37.02
CA ALA A 464 -17.62 -22.63 37.67
C ALA A 464 -17.77 -24.16 37.60
N SER A 465 -17.38 -24.78 36.48
CA SER A 465 -17.41 -26.24 36.32
C SER A 465 -16.31 -26.94 37.14
N SER A 466 -15.15 -26.31 37.30
CA SER A 466 -14.07 -26.78 38.17
C SER A 466 -14.44 -26.70 39.67
N SER A 467 -15.25 -25.71 40.07
CA SER A 467 -15.72 -25.55 41.45
C SER A 467 -16.77 -26.59 41.89
N ALA A 468 -17.31 -27.42 40.99
CA ALA A 468 -18.32 -28.44 41.32
C ALA A 468 -17.72 -29.79 41.75
N VAL A 469 -16.40 -29.95 41.70
CA VAL A 469 -15.71 -31.17 42.16
C VAL A 469 -14.64 -30.77 43.19
N GLN A 470 -14.90 -31.18 44.44
CA GLN A 470 -14.05 -31.11 45.65
C GLN A 470 -14.33 -29.97 46.64
N LEU A 471 -15.26 -30.27 47.56
CA LEU A 471 -15.06 -30.03 48.99
C LEU A 471 -14.02 -31.03 49.51
N ASP A 472 -12.80 -30.58 49.79
CA ASP A 472 -12.14 -30.73 51.10
C ASP A 472 -10.65 -30.32 51.08
N ALA A 473 -10.22 -29.81 52.23
CA ALA A 473 -8.85 -29.64 52.72
C ALA A 473 -8.00 -28.43 52.26
N SER A 474 -7.95 -27.45 53.19
CA SER A 474 -6.77 -26.75 53.69
C SER A 474 -5.85 -25.99 52.72
N SER A 475 -6.02 -24.66 52.77
CA SER A 475 -4.98 -23.62 52.88
C SER A 475 -3.52 -24.07 52.68
N THR A 476 -3.01 -23.79 51.48
CA THR A 476 -1.65 -23.24 51.35
C THR A 476 -1.68 -22.19 50.25
N ARG A 477 -1.29 -20.96 50.59
CA ARG A 477 -1.01 -19.91 49.62
C ARG A 477 0.17 -20.39 48.78
N HIS A 478 -0.08 -20.84 47.55
CA HIS A 478 0.96 -21.02 46.57
C HIS A 478 1.13 -19.70 45.82
N ASP A 479 2.29 -19.09 46.05
CA ASP A 479 2.86 -18.13 45.12
C ASP A 479 2.82 -18.72 43.71
N HIS A 480 2.43 -17.91 42.73
CA HIS A 480 2.46 -18.26 41.31
C HIS A 480 3.92 -18.55 40.89
N GLU A 481 4.34 -19.82 40.99
CA GLU A 481 5.47 -20.34 40.22
C GLU A 481 5.05 -20.38 38.75
N GLU A 482 5.58 -19.45 37.96
CA GLU A 482 5.49 -19.46 36.49
C GLU A 482 6.11 -20.77 35.97
N TYR A 483 5.26 -21.72 35.57
CA TYR A 483 5.71 -22.88 34.82
C TYR A 483 6.33 -22.42 33.49
N PRO A 484 7.54 -22.88 33.12
CA PRO A 484 8.16 -22.52 31.85
C PRO A 484 7.36 -23.12 30.67
N GLU A 485 6.88 -22.25 29.78
CA GLU A 485 6.17 -22.62 28.56
C GLU A 485 7.13 -23.19 27.49
N ARG A 486 6.61 -23.82 26.43
CA ARG A 486 7.45 -24.44 25.39
C ARG A 486 7.73 -23.49 24.22
N CYS A 487 8.95 -23.56 23.70
CA CYS A 487 9.38 -22.81 22.52
C CYS A 487 8.54 -23.20 21.30
N PHE A 488 7.96 -22.23 20.61
CA PHE A 488 7.08 -22.44 19.45
C PHE A 488 7.73 -23.25 18.31
N ILE A 489 9.05 -23.12 18.11
CA ILE A 489 9.77 -23.79 17.00
C ILE A 489 10.34 -25.16 17.36
N CYS A 490 10.90 -25.33 18.56
CA CYS A 490 11.64 -26.55 18.92
C CYS A 490 11.12 -27.25 20.18
N SER A 491 10.02 -26.76 20.75
CA SER A 491 9.33 -27.32 21.91
C SER A 491 10.14 -27.41 23.21
N LYS A 492 11.35 -26.82 23.25
CA LYS A 492 12.16 -26.71 24.48
C LYS A 492 11.51 -25.75 25.47
N GLU A 493 11.53 -26.10 26.74
CA GLU A 493 11.05 -25.25 27.83
C GLU A 493 11.81 -23.92 27.86
N THR A 494 11.08 -22.82 28.00
CA THR A 494 11.60 -21.46 27.97
C THR A 494 10.63 -20.47 28.62
N SER A 495 11.17 -19.55 29.41
CA SER A 495 10.44 -18.36 29.88
C SER A 495 10.62 -17.15 28.96
N ARG A 496 11.52 -17.24 27.98
CA ARG A 496 11.82 -16.16 27.03
C ARG A 496 10.67 -16.00 26.03
N ARG A 497 10.07 -14.81 26.05
CA ARG A 497 8.99 -14.38 25.16
C ARG A 497 9.54 -13.67 23.92
N CYS A 498 8.74 -13.58 22.87
CA CYS A 498 9.03 -12.83 21.65
C CYS A 498 9.43 -11.39 22.00
N SER A 499 10.60 -10.97 21.52
CA SER A 499 11.14 -9.64 21.81
C SER A 499 10.30 -8.49 21.25
N LEU A 500 9.47 -8.77 20.24
CA LEU A 500 8.62 -7.77 19.57
C LEU A 500 7.23 -7.65 20.19
N CYS A 501 6.48 -8.75 20.30
CA CYS A 501 5.08 -8.72 20.74
C CYS A 501 4.84 -9.29 22.14
N GLN A 502 5.82 -9.95 22.76
CA GLN A 502 5.72 -10.57 24.09
C GLN A 502 4.63 -11.66 24.24
N MET A 503 4.04 -12.13 23.13
CA MET A 503 2.93 -13.09 23.13
C MET A 503 3.40 -14.55 23.20
N ASP A 504 4.24 -15.00 22.25
CA ASP A 504 4.69 -16.40 22.18
C ASP A 504 6.12 -16.60 22.70
N PHE A 505 6.47 -17.85 22.97
CA PHE A 505 7.69 -18.25 23.65
C PHE A 505 8.76 -18.79 22.68
N TYR A 506 10.01 -18.33 22.84
CA TYR A 506 11.15 -18.72 22.00
C TYR A 506 12.41 -18.92 22.84
N CYS A 507 12.97 -20.14 22.82
CA CYS A 507 14.14 -20.49 23.64
C CYS A 507 15.44 -19.79 23.23
N SER A 508 15.50 -19.20 22.04
CA SER A 508 16.68 -18.50 21.53
C SER A 508 16.29 -17.49 20.45
N GLN A 509 17.19 -16.53 20.18
CA GLN A 509 17.05 -15.60 19.06
C GLN A 509 16.94 -16.35 17.72
N ALA A 510 17.67 -17.45 17.53
CA ALA A 510 17.58 -18.26 16.32
C ALA A 510 16.20 -18.92 16.11
N CYS A 511 15.56 -19.39 17.19
CA CYS A 511 14.18 -19.89 17.12
C CYS A 511 13.19 -18.75 16.89
N GLU A 512 13.41 -17.60 17.50
CA GLU A 512 12.60 -16.42 17.29
C GLU A 512 12.75 -15.84 15.88
N ASP A 513 13.92 -15.96 15.25
CA ASP A 513 14.15 -15.52 13.89
C ASP A 513 13.46 -16.43 12.87
N LYS A 514 13.32 -17.72 13.19
CA LYS A 514 12.56 -18.74 12.46
C LYS A 514 11.04 -18.71 12.70
N ARG A 515 10.52 -17.68 13.38
CA ARG A 515 9.08 -17.54 13.62
C ARG A 515 8.28 -17.55 12.30
N SER A 516 7.28 -18.43 12.22
CA SER A 516 6.40 -18.63 11.06
C SER A 516 4.95 -18.91 11.53
N GLY A 517 4.01 -19.02 10.59
CA GLY A 517 2.62 -19.39 10.87
C GLY A 517 1.83 -18.35 11.66
N SER A 518 0.93 -18.82 12.53
CA SER A 518 -0.02 -17.99 13.30
C SER A 518 0.61 -16.85 14.12
N HIS A 519 1.85 -17.01 14.62
CA HIS A 519 2.56 -15.94 15.33
C HIS A 519 2.83 -14.72 14.46
N LEU A 520 3.12 -14.91 13.16
CA LEU A 520 3.43 -13.81 12.24
C LEU A 520 2.25 -12.83 12.11
N PHE A 521 1.02 -13.32 12.23
CA PHE A 521 -0.21 -12.52 12.18
C PHE A 521 -0.45 -11.66 13.42
N THR A 522 0.28 -11.92 14.51
CA THR A 522 0.19 -11.15 15.77
C THR A 522 1.48 -10.39 16.10
N CYS A 523 2.52 -10.50 15.26
CA CYS A 523 3.88 -10.01 15.52
C CYS A 523 4.37 -9.06 14.41
N THR A 524 4.83 -7.86 14.78
CA THR A 524 5.16 -6.76 13.85
C THR A 524 6.55 -6.87 13.18
N LYS A 525 7.09 -8.07 12.92
CA LYS A 525 8.45 -8.25 12.33
C LYS A 525 8.54 -7.72 10.91
N ARG A 526 7.62 -8.17 10.06
CA ARG A 526 7.59 -7.88 8.63
C ARG A 526 6.13 -7.78 8.17
N PRO A 527 5.82 -7.02 7.11
CA PRO A 527 4.51 -7.05 6.49
C PRO A 527 4.13 -8.48 6.09
N LEU A 528 2.85 -8.81 6.27
CA LEU A 528 2.26 -10.05 5.76
C LEU A 528 2.16 -9.95 4.23
N ARG A 529 2.48 -11.03 3.55
CA ARG A 529 2.48 -11.19 2.10
C ARG A 529 1.37 -12.17 1.71
N SER A 530 0.92 -12.15 0.46
CA SER A 530 -0.06 -13.12 -0.06
C SER A 530 0.33 -14.58 0.22
N ALA A 531 1.63 -14.91 0.18
CA ALA A 531 2.15 -16.24 0.56
C ALA A 531 1.89 -16.60 2.04
N ASP A 532 1.94 -15.63 2.96
CA ASP A 532 1.65 -15.86 4.38
C ASP A 532 0.16 -16.16 4.61
N PHE A 533 -0.72 -15.47 3.87
CA PHE A 533 -2.16 -15.74 3.87
C PHE A 533 -2.47 -17.10 3.22
N LEU A 534 -1.83 -17.45 2.10
CA LEU A 534 -1.93 -18.79 1.51
C LEU A 534 -1.52 -19.88 2.52
N TYR A 535 -0.40 -19.68 3.22
CA TYR A 535 0.05 -20.61 4.25
C TYR A 535 -0.97 -20.74 5.39
N ARG A 536 -1.53 -19.63 5.89
CA ARG A 536 -2.59 -19.67 6.89
C ARG A 536 -3.83 -20.42 6.40
N ASN A 537 -4.23 -20.22 5.14
CA ASN A 537 -5.35 -20.94 4.53
C ASN A 537 -5.08 -22.44 4.45
N ILE A 538 -3.87 -22.85 4.09
CA ILE A 538 -3.46 -24.27 4.12
C ILE A 538 -3.44 -24.82 5.55
N GLU A 539 -3.00 -24.04 6.54
CA GLU A 539 -2.96 -24.44 7.96
C GLU A 539 -4.36 -24.74 8.49
N GLN A 540 -5.30 -23.90 8.07
CA GLN A 540 -6.70 -23.95 8.46
C GLN A 540 -7.54 -24.87 7.58
N ASP A 541 -6.92 -25.48 6.55
CA ASP A 541 -7.58 -26.29 5.51
C ASP A 541 -8.78 -25.56 4.87
N ARG A 542 -8.62 -24.26 4.62
CA ARG A 542 -9.63 -23.37 4.02
C ARG A 542 -9.23 -22.94 2.63
N MET A 543 -10.24 -22.74 1.78
CA MET A 543 -10.02 -22.14 0.46
C MET A 543 -9.69 -20.65 0.62
N PRO A 544 -8.71 -20.10 -0.12
CA PRO A 544 -8.44 -18.66 -0.08
C PRO A 544 -9.64 -17.85 -0.55
N GLU A 545 -9.99 -16.81 0.22
CA GLU A 545 -11.01 -15.82 -0.13
C GLU A 545 -10.37 -14.45 -0.44
N GLU A 546 -9.15 -14.24 0.02
CA GLU A 546 -8.42 -13.00 -0.17
C GLU A 546 -8.00 -12.84 -1.63
N GLU A 547 -8.44 -11.74 -2.25
CA GLU A 547 -8.21 -11.49 -3.68
C GLU A 547 -6.72 -11.52 -4.06
N ASP A 548 -5.86 -10.90 -3.26
CA ASP A 548 -4.41 -10.88 -3.51
C ASP A 548 -3.81 -12.30 -3.53
N VAL A 549 -4.35 -13.23 -2.73
CA VAL A 549 -3.92 -14.65 -2.72
C VAL A 549 -4.46 -15.36 -3.96
N CYS A 550 -5.72 -15.11 -4.29
CA CYS A 550 -6.38 -15.76 -5.42
C CYS A 550 -5.76 -15.36 -6.76
N VAL A 551 -5.34 -14.11 -6.90
CA VAL A 551 -4.62 -13.57 -8.06
C VAL A 551 -3.20 -14.13 -8.12
N ASP A 552 -2.44 -13.99 -7.03
CA ASP A 552 -1.00 -14.30 -7.01
C ASP A 552 -0.68 -15.78 -7.22
N PHE A 553 -1.58 -16.66 -6.80
CA PHE A 553 -1.36 -18.11 -6.80
C PHE A 553 -2.29 -18.87 -7.75
N GLY A 554 -3.02 -18.17 -8.62
CA GLY A 554 -3.75 -18.76 -9.73
C GLY A 554 -5.12 -19.34 -9.39
N PHE A 555 -5.66 -19.08 -8.20
CA PHE A 555 -7.00 -19.58 -7.83
C PHE A 555 -8.12 -18.93 -8.64
N ASN A 556 -7.96 -17.66 -9.05
CA ASN A 556 -8.93 -16.97 -9.92
C ASN A 556 -8.96 -17.51 -11.35
N TYR A 557 -7.97 -18.32 -11.75
CA TYR A 557 -7.97 -18.95 -13.07
C TYR A 557 -9.00 -20.08 -13.18
N PHE A 558 -9.27 -20.77 -12.08
CA PHE A 558 -10.16 -21.91 -12.05
C PHE A 558 -11.56 -21.50 -11.60
N GLU A 559 -12.57 -22.02 -12.27
CA GLU A 559 -13.97 -21.72 -11.96
C GLU A 559 -14.54 -22.77 -10.99
N SER A 560 -14.18 -24.04 -11.19
CA SER A 560 -14.60 -25.18 -10.37
C SER A 560 -13.93 -25.18 -8.99
N PHE A 561 -14.72 -25.40 -7.94
CA PHE A 561 -14.20 -25.65 -6.59
C PHE A 561 -13.25 -26.86 -6.56
N GLY A 562 -13.53 -27.89 -7.36
CA GLY A 562 -12.70 -29.09 -7.45
C GLY A 562 -11.29 -28.78 -7.93
N ASP A 563 -11.14 -27.89 -8.92
CA ASP A 563 -9.82 -27.51 -9.46
C ASP A 563 -9.09 -26.55 -8.52
N LYS A 564 -9.79 -25.61 -7.89
CA LYS A 564 -9.23 -24.78 -6.81
C LYS A 564 -8.71 -25.64 -5.65
N SER A 565 -9.44 -26.71 -5.29
CA SER A 565 -9.04 -27.67 -4.26
C SER A 565 -7.81 -28.49 -4.66
N LYS A 566 -7.71 -28.93 -5.93
CA LYS A 566 -6.48 -29.58 -6.43
C LYS A 566 -5.28 -28.64 -6.38
N LEU A 567 -5.47 -27.37 -6.71
CA LEU A 567 -4.43 -26.34 -6.63
C LEU A 567 -4.00 -26.08 -5.17
N LEU A 568 -4.95 -25.97 -4.24
CA LEU A 568 -4.64 -25.86 -2.81
C LEU A 568 -3.88 -27.09 -2.31
N GLY A 569 -4.28 -28.29 -2.76
CA GLY A 569 -3.60 -29.55 -2.47
C GLY A 569 -2.16 -29.60 -2.99
N LEU A 570 -1.89 -29.01 -4.15
CA LEU A 570 -0.53 -28.85 -4.68
C LEU A 570 0.35 -27.98 -3.77
N TYR A 571 -0.15 -26.80 -3.36
CA TYR A 571 0.59 -25.91 -2.45
C TYR A 571 0.77 -26.54 -1.06
N LYS A 572 -0.21 -27.30 -0.56
CA LYS A 572 -0.08 -28.12 0.65
C LYS A 572 1.04 -29.15 0.53
N GLY A 573 1.21 -29.74 -0.65
CA GLY A 573 2.32 -30.64 -0.95
C GLY A 573 3.70 -29.98 -0.84
N LEU A 574 3.84 -28.72 -1.25
CA LEU A 574 5.09 -27.96 -1.09
C LEU A 574 5.40 -27.71 0.38
N TRP A 575 4.39 -27.35 1.19
CA TRP A 575 4.56 -27.20 2.62
C TRP A 575 4.99 -28.53 3.27
N ILE A 576 4.36 -29.66 2.95
CA ILE A 576 4.77 -30.97 3.48
C ILE A 576 6.24 -31.30 3.13
N LYS A 577 6.80 -30.67 2.08
CA LYS A 577 8.23 -30.76 1.72
C LYS A 577 9.11 -29.70 2.37
N ASP A 578 8.64 -29.07 3.43
CA ASP A 578 9.33 -28.05 4.21
C ASP A 578 9.82 -26.88 3.35
N VAL A 579 9.12 -26.57 2.25
CA VAL A 579 9.41 -25.38 1.45
C VAL A 579 9.01 -24.13 2.26
N PRO A 580 9.94 -23.21 2.55
CA PRO A 580 9.65 -21.99 3.29
C PRO A 580 8.64 -21.09 2.57
N VAL A 581 7.81 -20.38 3.33
CA VAL A 581 6.85 -19.39 2.80
C VAL A 581 7.58 -18.27 2.06
N GLU A 582 8.77 -17.91 2.55
CA GLU A 582 9.67 -16.94 1.93
C GLU A 582 10.07 -17.36 0.51
N ASP A 583 10.32 -18.65 0.29
CA ASP A 583 10.69 -19.18 -1.03
C ASP A 583 9.49 -19.20 -1.96
N ILE A 584 8.30 -19.62 -1.48
CA ILE A 584 7.05 -19.53 -2.25
C ILE A 584 6.77 -18.09 -2.70
N HIS A 585 6.94 -17.11 -1.80
CA HIS A 585 6.80 -15.70 -2.14
C HIS A 585 7.83 -15.25 -3.17
N LYS A 586 9.11 -15.63 -2.99
CA LYS A 586 10.19 -15.32 -3.93
C LYS A 586 9.87 -15.86 -5.32
N TRP A 587 9.42 -17.12 -5.41
CA TRP A 587 9.06 -17.74 -6.68
C TRP A 587 7.90 -17.02 -7.37
N LYS A 588 6.94 -16.51 -6.59
CA LYS A 588 5.85 -15.70 -7.11
C LYS A 588 6.35 -14.38 -7.68
N VAL A 589 7.19 -13.64 -6.95
CA VAL A 589 7.73 -12.33 -7.38
C VAL A 589 8.59 -12.47 -8.63
N GLU A 590 9.39 -13.53 -8.72
CA GLU A 590 10.25 -13.81 -9.87
C GLU A 590 9.49 -14.39 -11.09
N GLY A 591 8.20 -14.73 -10.94
CA GLY A 591 7.44 -15.43 -11.99
C GLY A 591 7.96 -16.86 -12.25
N SER A 592 8.63 -17.47 -11.27
CA SER A 592 9.30 -18.76 -11.37
C SER A 592 8.57 -19.92 -10.69
N LEU A 593 7.34 -19.68 -10.18
CA LEU A 593 6.50 -20.69 -9.49
C LEU A 593 6.42 -22.02 -10.23
N VAL A 594 6.04 -22.02 -11.51
CA VAL A 594 5.87 -23.26 -12.30
C VAL A 594 7.17 -24.08 -12.34
N THR A 595 8.30 -23.42 -12.56
CA THR A 595 9.62 -24.05 -12.64
C THR A 595 10.02 -24.65 -11.30
N ASN A 596 9.91 -23.88 -10.22
CA ASN A 596 10.37 -24.32 -8.91
C ASN A 596 9.45 -25.39 -8.29
N ILE A 597 8.14 -25.32 -8.54
CA ILE A 597 7.20 -26.39 -8.18
C ILE A 597 7.59 -27.70 -8.87
N LYS A 598 7.89 -27.64 -10.18
CA LYS A 598 8.38 -28.80 -10.93
C LYS A 598 9.65 -29.37 -10.31
N GLU A 599 10.64 -28.52 -10.01
CA GLU A 599 11.89 -28.96 -9.40
C GLU A 599 11.68 -29.70 -8.07
N VAL A 600 10.87 -29.15 -7.16
CA VAL A 600 10.58 -29.78 -5.86
C VAL A 600 9.90 -31.13 -6.06
N PHE A 601 8.86 -31.21 -6.88
CA PHE A 601 8.12 -32.45 -7.05
C PHE A 601 8.88 -33.49 -7.89
N TYR A 602 9.76 -33.08 -8.80
CA TYR A 602 10.60 -34.02 -9.56
C TYR A 602 11.63 -34.73 -8.69
N GLN A 603 12.06 -34.13 -7.58
CA GLN A 603 12.92 -34.81 -6.58
C GLN A 603 12.19 -35.94 -5.84
N ILE A 604 10.86 -35.96 -5.86
CA ILE A 604 10.05 -37.02 -5.26
C ILE A 604 9.94 -38.18 -6.27
N PRO A 605 10.09 -39.45 -5.86
CA PRO A 605 9.80 -40.59 -6.73
C PRO A 605 8.37 -40.54 -7.27
N GLU A 606 8.18 -40.91 -8.54
CA GLU A 606 6.91 -40.77 -9.27
C GLU A 606 5.70 -41.32 -8.51
N ARG A 607 5.85 -42.51 -7.91
CA ARG A 607 4.83 -43.18 -7.08
C ARG A 607 4.39 -42.42 -5.81
N HIS A 608 5.12 -41.38 -5.41
CA HIS A 608 4.87 -40.60 -4.18
C HIS A 608 4.59 -39.12 -4.45
N ARG A 609 4.45 -38.69 -5.71
CA ARG A 609 4.19 -37.28 -6.07
C ARG A 609 2.74 -36.82 -5.79
N GLY A 610 1.84 -37.75 -5.50
CA GLY A 610 0.40 -37.47 -5.35
C GLY A 610 -0.30 -37.19 -6.69
N GLY A 611 -1.63 -37.10 -6.68
CA GLY A 611 -2.44 -36.87 -7.89
C GLY A 611 -2.50 -35.42 -8.35
N TYR A 612 -2.20 -34.46 -7.47
CA TYR A 612 -2.30 -33.02 -7.76
C TYR A 612 -1.17 -32.50 -8.65
N PHE A 613 0.05 -33.05 -8.53
CA PHE A 613 1.18 -32.63 -9.34
C PHE A 613 1.05 -33.04 -10.83
N PRO A 614 0.67 -34.29 -11.18
CA PRO A 614 0.34 -34.64 -12.56
C PRO A 614 -0.77 -33.76 -13.14
N TRP A 615 -1.83 -33.51 -12.38
CA TRP A 615 -2.90 -32.58 -12.80
C TRP A 615 -2.35 -31.16 -13.06
N PHE A 616 -1.48 -30.64 -12.19
CA PHE A 616 -0.87 -29.32 -12.37
C PHE A 616 -0.02 -29.20 -13.64
N LEU A 617 0.65 -30.27 -14.08
CA LEU A 617 1.45 -30.24 -15.32
C LEU A 617 0.60 -29.95 -16.57
N GLU A 618 -0.69 -30.28 -16.54
CA GLU A 618 -1.66 -29.99 -17.61
C GLU A 618 -2.30 -28.59 -17.46
N HIS A 619 -2.06 -27.90 -16.33
CA HIS A 619 -2.73 -26.65 -15.96
C HIS A 619 -1.77 -25.53 -15.55
N THR A 620 -0.51 -25.56 -15.99
CA THR A 620 0.52 -24.58 -15.58
C THR A 620 0.17 -23.14 -15.94
N GLN A 621 -0.66 -22.94 -16.96
CA GLN A 621 -1.10 -21.64 -17.44
C GLN A 621 -1.91 -20.83 -16.41
N CYS A 622 -2.39 -21.46 -15.34
CA CYS A 622 -3.05 -20.75 -14.23
C CYS A 622 -2.13 -19.75 -13.51
N LEU A 623 -0.81 -19.85 -13.69
CA LEU A 623 0.19 -18.96 -13.09
C LEU A 623 0.86 -18.01 -14.11
N ASP A 624 0.51 -18.09 -15.40
CA ASP A 624 1.13 -17.27 -16.46
C ASP A 624 0.50 -15.86 -16.56
N LYS A 625 -0.79 -15.73 -16.20
CA LYS A 625 -1.52 -14.46 -16.23
C LYS A 625 -2.41 -14.30 -14.99
N PRO A 626 -2.17 -13.30 -14.12
CA PRO A 626 -3.08 -12.99 -13.03
C PRO A 626 -4.43 -12.55 -13.58
N ILE A 627 -5.51 -13.09 -13.02
CA ILE A 627 -6.90 -12.75 -13.36
C ILE A 627 -7.55 -12.16 -12.11
N THR A 628 -8.21 -11.02 -12.27
CA THR A 628 -8.93 -10.37 -11.15
C THR A 628 -10.24 -11.09 -10.82
N GLN A 629 -10.77 -10.92 -9.60
CA GLN A 629 -12.04 -11.50 -9.15
C GLN A 629 -13.19 -11.15 -10.10
N LYS A 630 -13.17 -9.93 -10.63
CA LYS A 630 -14.20 -9.43 -11.53
C LYS A 630 -14.15 -10.15 -12.87
N GLU A 631 -12.98 -10.25 -13.48
CA GLU A 631 -12.78 -10.98 -14.74
C GLU A 631 -13.05 -12.48 -14.56
N ALA A 632 -12.63 -13.05 -13.43
CA ALA A 632 -12.93 -14.43 -13.06
C ALA A 632 -14.44 -14.64 -12.93
N SER A 633 -15.15 -13.74 -12.24
CA SER A 633 -16.60 -13.82 -12.05
C SER A 633 -17.36 -13.66 -13.37
N GLU A 634 -16.95 -12.72 -14.23
CA GLU A 634 -17.58 -12.51 -15.55
C GLU A 634 -17.35 -13.72 -16.48
N ARG A 635 -16.16 -14.31 -16.47
CA ARG A 635 -15.86 -15.55 -17.22
C ARG A 635 -16.64 -16.75 -16.68
N THR A 636 -16.59 -16.95 -15.36
CA THR A 636 -17.32 -18.01 -14.63
C THR A 636 -18.81 -17.94 -14.95
N VAL A 637 -19.42 -16.76 -14.87
CA VAL A 637 -20.84 -16.59 -15.16
C VAL A 637 -21.16 -16.93 -16.62
N ALA A 638 -20.35 -16.49 -17.58
CA ALA A 638 -20.56 -16.82 -18.99
C ALA A 638 -20.44 -18.32 -19.26
N THR A 639 -19.39 -18.96 -18.74
CA THR A 639 -19.14 -20.40 -18.92
C THR A 639 -20.18 -21.27 -18.22
N PHE A 640 -20.60 -20.89 -17.00
CA PHE A 640 -21.62 -21.61 -16.22
C PHE A 640 -22.94 -21.72 -16.97
N PHE A 641 -23.36 -20.62 -17.59
CA PHE A 641 -24.60 -20.60 -18.35
C PHE A 641 -24.48 -21.29 -19.70
N ASP A 642 -23.33 -21.19 -20.38
CA ASP A 642 -23.12 -21.82 -21.68
C ASP A 642 -23.22 -23.35 -21.60
N GLU A 643 -22.64 -23.98 -20.56
CA GLU A 643 -22.77 -25.42 -20.33
C GLU A 643 -24.20 -25.82 -19.94
N ALA A 644 -24.88 -25.00 -19.14
CA ALA A 644 -26.24 -25.26 -18.71
C ALA A 644 -27.27 -25.19 -19.87
N ARG A 645 -27.00 -24.44 -20.95
CA ARG A 645 -27.94 -24.25 -22.08
C ARG A 645 -28.43 -25.56 -22.68
N SER A 646 -27.64 -26.65 -22.66
CA SER A 646 -28.09 -27.93 -23.21
C SER A 646 -29.33 -28.51 -22.51
N TYR A 647 -29.58 -28.09 -21.27
CA TYR A 647 -30.72 -28.52 -20.44
C TYR A 647 -32.00 -27.70 -20.69
N LEU A 648 -31.91 -26.59 -21.43
CA LEU A 648 -33.06 -25.80 -21.85
C LEU A 648 -33.77 -26.43 -23.05
N ASP A 649 -35.07 -26.18 -23.13
CA ASP A 649 -35.88 -26.43 -24.32
C ASP A 649 -35.33 -25.64 -25.51
N LYS A 650 -35.52 -26.12 -26.74
CA LYS A 650 -34.88 -25.55 -27.93
C LYS A 650 -35.18 -24.06 -28.11
N GLU A 651 -36.37 -23.63 -27.71
CA GLU A 651 -36.86 -22.26 -27.82
C GLU A 651 -36.14 -21.28 -26.87
N ASP A 652 -35.48 -21.79 -25.82
CA ASP A 652 -34.85 -20.99 -24.77
C ASP A 652 -33.31 -21.01 -24.83
N ARG A 653 -32.71 -21.86 -25.67
CA ARG A 653 -31.23 -22.03 -25.74
C ARG A 653 -30.47 -20.80 -26.24
N ASP A 654 -31.13 -20.00 -27.07
CA ASP A 654 -30.54 -18.79 -27.67
C ASP A 654 -30.83 -17.53 -26.84
N LYS A 655 -31.65 -17.64 -25.80
CA LYS A 655 -31.99 -16.52 -24.91
C LYS A 655 -30.85 -16.26 -23.93
N HIS A 656 -30.67 -15.00 -23.55
CA HIS A 656 -29.80 -14.68 -22.43
C HIS A 656 -30.41 -15.21 -21.12
N HIS A 657 -29.60 -15.62 -20.14
CA HIS A 657 -30.10 -16.25 -18.91
C HIS A 657 -31.12 -15.37 -18.15
N THR A 658 -30.99 -14.04 -18.22
CA THR A 658 -31.92 -13.09 -17.60
C THR A 658 -33.27 -12.96 -18.33
N GLU A 659 -33.38 -13.46 -19.56
CA GLU A 659 -34.58 -13.39 -20.41
C GLU A 659 -35.44 -14.67 -20.32
N LEU A 660 -35.04 -15.63 -19.49
CA LEU A 660 -35.80 -16.83 -19.24
C LEU A 660 -37.05 -16.51 -18.42
N GLU A 661 -38.20 -16.92 -18.92
CA GLU A 661 -39.50 -16.79 -18.28
C GLU A 661 -40.12 -18.19 -18.12
N PRO A 662 -40.84 -18.47 -17.03
CA PRO A 662 -41.11 -17.60 -15.86
C PRO A 662 -39.87 -17.41 -14.95
N GLU A 663 -39.93 -16.47 -14.00
CA GLU A 663 -38.88 -16.21 -12.99
C GLU A 663 -38.37 -17.50 -12.30
N ALA A 664 -39.27 -18.43 -11.97
CA ALA A 664 -38.92 -19.74 -11.42
C ALA A 664 -37.95 -20.54 -12.32
N LYS A 665 -38.14 -20.48 -13.64
CA LYS A 665 -37.27 -21.13 -14.63
C LYS A 665 -35.89 -20.49 -14.65
N ARG A 666 -35.81 -19.17 -14.60
CA ARG A 666 -34.56 -18.40 -14.52
C ARG A 666 -33.76 -18.74 -13.25
N ASP A 667 -34.41 -18.71 -12.09
CA ASP A 667 -33.77 -18.99 -10.81
C ASP A 667 -33.25 -20.43 -10.73
N CYS A 668 -34.04 -21.38 -11.23
CA CYS A 668 -33.64 -22.78 -11.33
C CYS A 668 -32.51 -22.99 -12.33
N PHE A 669 -32.49 -22.25 -13.45
CA PHE A 669 -31.41 -22.31 -14.43
C PHE A 669 -30.08 -21.86 -13.83
N TYR A 670 -30.11 -20.80 -13.02
CA TYR A 670 -28.96 -20.35 -12.23
C TYR A 670 -28.48 -21.44 -11.27
N MET A 671 -29.39 -22.10 -10.54
CA MET A 671 -29.00 -23.22 -9.67
C MET A 671 -28.41 -24.41 -10.42
N LEU A 672 -28.95 -24.75 -11.59
CA LEU A 672 -28.40 -25.80 -12.44
C LEU A 672 -26.98 -25.47 -12.89
N ALA A 673 -26.76 -24.23 -13.34
CA ALA A 673 -25.46 -23.73 -13.74
C ALA A 673 -24.45 -23.84 -12.58
N LEU A 674 -24.82 -23.42 -11.37
CA LEU A 674 -24.00 -23.62 -10.17
C LEU A 674 -23.71 -25.12 -9.90
N CYS A 675 -24.73 -25.99 -10.00
CA CYS A 675 -24.57 -27.42 -9.76
C CYS A 675 -23.58 -28.07 -10.73
N LEU A 676 -23.61 -27.70 -12.02
CA LEU A 676 -22.69 -28.23 -13.04
C LEU A 676 -21.23 -27.96 -12.67
N HIS A 677 -20.97 -26.80 -12.07
CA HIS A 677 -19.64 -26.39 -11.65
C HIS A 677 -19.34 -26.67 -10.17
N SER A 678 -20.17 -27.48 -9.51
CA SER A 678 -19.98 -27.84 -8.09
C SER A 678 -19.87 -26.62 -7.17
N ALA A 679 -20.62 -25.57 -7.49
CA ALA A 679 -20.66 -24.30 -6.79
C ALA A 679 -21.97 -24.13 -6.00
N ASN A 680 -21.94 -23.27 -4.99
CA ASN A 680 -23.10 -22.86 -4.21
C ASN A 680 -23.35 -21.36 -4.41
N PRO A 681 -24.61 -20.90 -4.29
CA PRO A 681 -24.91 -19.48 -4.31
C PRO A 681 -24.31 -18.79 -3.08
N ASN A 682 -24.07 -17.48 -3.17
CA ASN A 682 -23.58 -16.67 -2.04
C ASN A 682 -24.76 -15.93 -1.36
N PRO A 683 -24.68 -15.60 -0.04
CA PRO A 683 -25.76 -14.91 0.68
C PRO A 683 -26.31 -13.61 0.07
N THR A 684 -25.52 -12.87 -0.72
CA THR A 684 -25.94 -11.66 -1.46
C THR A 684 -26.76 -11.98 -2.72
N GLN A 685 -26.79 -13.24 -3.16
CA GLN A 685 -27.54 -13.70 -4.33
C GLN A 685 -28.93 -14.18 -3.91
N ALA A 686 -29.95 -13.83 -4.69
CA ALA A 686 -31.34 -14.25 -4.43
C ALA A 686 -31.47 -15.78 -4.31
N ASN A 687 -30.74 -16.52 -5.16
CA ASN A 687 -30.70 -17.98 -5.17
C ASN A 687 -30.29 -18.62 -3.84
N TRP A 688 -29.46 -17.96 -3.03
CA TRP A 688 -29.09 -18.48 -1.72
C TRP A 688 -30.31 -18.51 -0.78
N PHE A 689 -31.09 -17.43 -0.78
CA PHE A 689 -32.34 -17.38 -0.02
C PHE A 689 -33.37 -18.34 -0.62
N ASN A 690 -33.66 -18.19 -1.92
CA ASN A 690 -34.70 -18.89 -2.67
C ASN A 690 -34.62 -20.42 -2.58
N PHE A 691 -33.40 -20.97 -2.50
CA PHE A 691 -33.18 -22.42 -2.39
C PHE A 691 -32.89 -22.90 -0.96
N GLY A 692 -33.23 -22.08 0.04
CA GLY A 692 -33.26 -22.48 1.44
C GLY A 692 -31.88 -22.60 2.09
N TYR A 693 -30.80 -22.04 1.52
CA TYR A 693 -29.49 -22.06 2.19
C TYR A 693 -29.52 -21.28 3.51
N CYS A 694 -30.40 -20.29 3.64
CA CYS A 694 -30.68 -19.59 4.90
C CYS A 694 -31.14 -20.51 6.04
N THR A 695 -31.62 -21.71 5.73
CA THR A 695 -32.06 -22.69 6.74
C THR A 695 -30.91 -23.45 7.38
N CYS A 696 -29.71 -23.46 6.77
CA CYS A 696 -28.53 -24.12 7.31
C CYS A 696 -28.05 -23.45 8.60
N ASP A 697 -27.64 -24.25 9.59
CA ASP A 697 -27.19 -23.75 10.90
C ASP A 697 -25.86 -22.98 10.80
N GLU A 698 -24.95 -23.47 9.95
CA GLU A 698 -23.66 -22.84 9.65
C GLU A 698 -23.29 -23.02 8.17
N GLU A 699 -22.36 -22.20 7.67
CA GLU A 699 -21.80 -22.24 6.32
C GLU A 699 -21.31 -23.65 5.93
N TYR A 700 -20.77 -24.41 6.89
CA TYR A 700 -20.36 -25.80 6.69
C TYR A 700 -21.47 -26.71 6.15
N TYR A 701 -22.74 -26.45 6.53
CA TYR A 701 -23.90 -27.23 6.10
C TYR A 701 -24.49 -26.79 4.75
N GLU A 702 -24.04 -25.66 4.20
CA GLU A 702 -24.40 -25.21 2.85
C GLU A 702 -23.84 -26.15 1.77
N GLY A 703 -22.61 -26.66 1.96
CA GLY A 703 -21.99 -27.65 1.09
C GLY A 703 -22.83 -28.93 0.91
N PRO A 704 -23.24 -29.60 1.99
CA PRO A 704 -24.18 -30.71 1.95
C PRO A 704 -25.51 -30.41 1.25
N LEU A 705 -26.08 -29.21 1.41
CA LEU A 705 -27.33 -28.82 0.74
C LEU A 705 -27.12 -28.64 -0.76
N GLY A 706 -26.03 -28.00 -1.17
CA GLY A 706 -25.59 -27.95 -2.57
C GLY A 706 -25.38 -29.33 -3.17
N GLY A 707 -24.77 -30.24 -2.40
CA GLY A 707 -24.62 -31.65 -2.78
C GLY A 707 -25.96 -32.35 -3.02
N LEU A 708 -26.99 -32.05 -2.23
CA LEU A 708 -28.35 -32.56 -2.44
C LEU A 708 -28.93 -32.06 -3.78
N TYR A 709 -28.84 -30.75 -4.06
CA TYR A 709 -29.30 -30.18 -5.33
C TYR A 709 -28.53 -30.74 -6.54
N HIS A 710 -27.21 -30.88 -6.43
CA HIS A 710 -26.38 -31.48 -7.46
C HIS A 710 -26.83 -32.91 -7.76
N LYS A 711 -26.98 -33.76 -6.74
CA LYS A 711 -27.45 -35.14 -6.95
C LYS A 711 -28.84 -35.19 -7.55
N LEU A 712 -29.73 -34.27 -7.17
CA LEU A 712 -31.08 -34.18 -7.70
C LEU A 712 -31.08 -33.84 -9.19
N LEU A 713 -30.25 -32.89 -9.64
CA LEU A 713 -30.21 -32.41 -11.02
C LEU A 713 -29.28 -33.20 -11.95
N LEU A 714 -28.14 -33.66 -11.44
CA LEU A 714 -27.03 -34.20 -12.24
C LEU A 714 -26.66 -35.65 -11.88
N GLY A 715 -27.15 -36.16 -10.74
CA GLY A 715 -26.89 -37.53 -10.29
C GLY A 715 -25.58 -37.69 -9.51
N ASN A 716 -25.13 -38.93 -9.35
CA ASN A 716 -23.96 -39.29 -8.53
C ASN A 716 -22.62 -39.13 -9.26
N ASN A 717 -22.43 -38.05 -10.03
CA ASN A 717 -21.20 -37.83 -10.81
C ASN A 717 -19.99 -37.37 -9.96
N PHE A 718 -20.16 -37.21 -8.65
CA PHE A 718 -19.09 -36.75 -7.73
C PHE A 718 -18.04 -37.81 -7.36
N PHE A 719 -18.28 -39.08 -7.69
CA PHE A 719 -17.27 -40.13 -7.54
C PHE A 719 -16.87 -40.63 -8.92
N ASP A 720 -15.92 -39.93 -9.55
CA ASP A 720 -15.11 -40.47 -10.63
C ASP A 720 -14.49 -41.80 -10.17
N GLY A 721 -15.17 -42.91 -10.43
CA GLY A 721 -14.63 -44.25 -10.15
C GLY A 721 -15.59 -45.33 -9.65
N ILE A 722 -16.87 -45.06 -9.37
CA ILE A 722 -17.83 -46.15 -9.09
C ILE A 722 -18.71 -46.40 -10.32
N PRO A 723 -18.48 -47.50 -11.06
CA PRO A 723 -19.34 -47.89 -12.17
C PRO A 723 -20.81 -47.99 -11.76
N ALA A 724 -21.72 -47.51 -12.61
CA ALA A 724 -23.17 -47.49 -12.37
C ALA A 724 -23.77 -48.85 -11.95
N HIS A 725 -23.13 -49.97 -12.33
CA HIS A 725 -23.55 -51.31 -11.91
C HIS A 725 -23.23 -51.62 -10.44
N ILE A 726 -22.17 -51.03 -9.86
CA ILE A 726 -21.80 -51.18 -8.44
C ILE A 726 -22.70 -50.31 -7.56
N ALA A 727 -23.01 -49.08 -8.00
CA ALA A 727 -23.97 -48.20 -7.31
C ALA A 727 -25.36 -48.86 -7.18
N ARG A 728 -25.79 -49.64 -8.18
CA ARG A 728 -27.05 -50.42 -8.15
C ARG A 728 -27.05 -51.62 -7.19
N CYS A 729 -25.88 -52.05 -6.71
CA CYS A 729 -25.74 -53.11 -5.71
C CYS A 729 -25.86 -52.59 -4.27
N ILE A 730 -25.79 -51.27 -4.05
CA ILE A 730 -25.88 -50.63 -2.74
C ILE A 730 -27.35 -50.37 -2.38
N PRO A 731 -27.91 -50.98 -1.31
CA PRO A 731 -29.35 -50.95 -1.01
C PRO A 731 -29.98 -49.55 -0.92
N TRP A 732 -29.28 -48.56 -0.36
CA TRP A 732 -29.81 -47.18 -0.24
C TRP A 732 -29.72 -46.36 -1.54
N MET A 733 -28.93 -46.79 -2.53
CA MET A 733 -28.77 -46.10 -3.82
C MET A 733 -29.69 -46.66 -4.92
N LYS A 734 -30.40 -47.77 -4.68
CA LYS A 734 -31.26 -48.43 -5.68
C LYS A 734 -32.45 -47.58 -6.18
N ASN A 735 -32.90 -46.61 -5.39
CA ASN A 735 -34.11 -45.82 -5.65
C ASN A 735 -33.83 -44.33 -5.95
N ILE A 736 -32.56 -43.94 -6.11
CA ILE A 736 -32.19 -42.55 -6.38
C ILE A 736 -32.33 -42.28 -7.89
N GLN A 737 -33.09 -41.25 -8.25
CA GLN A 737 -33.30 -40.81 -9.63
C GLN A 737 -32.95 -39.34 -9.81
N THR A 738 -32.45 -38.96 -10.98
CA THR A 738 -32.26 -37.55 -11.34
C THR A 738 -33.58 -36.93 -11.78
N ALA A 739 -33.86 -35.70 -11.34
CA ALA A 739 -34.93 -34.87 -11.87
C ALA A 739 -34.48 -34.25 -13.20
N THR A 740 -35.40 -34.17 -14.16
CA THR A 740 -35.19 -33.33 -15.34
C THR A 740 -35.24 -31.85 -14.93
N PHE A 741 -34.58 -30.99 -15.71
CA PHE A 741 -34.64 -29.55 -15.47
C PHE A 741 -36.10 -29.03 -15.43
N THR A 742 -36.96 -29.55 -16.29
CA THR A 742 -38.39 -29.20 -16.34
C THR A 742 -39.19 -29.65 -15.12
N GLU A 743 -38.92 -30.84 -14.58
CA GLU A 743 -39.51 -31.26 -13.31
C GLU A 743 -39.05 -30.34 -12.17
N PHE A 744 -37.77 -29.96 -12.16
CA PHE A 744 -37.18 -29.14 -11.10
C PHE A 744 -37.77 -27.73 -11.05
N TRP A 745 -37.78 -26.99 -12.16
CA TRP A 745 -38.28 -25.61 -12.14
C TRP A 745 -39.79 -25.52 -11.93
N LYS A 746 -40.56 -26.51 -12.41
CA LYS A 746 -42.00 -26.59 -12.12
C LYS A 746 -42.28 -26.96 -10.67
N ALA A 747 -41.47 -27.83 -10.07
CA ALA A 747 -41.60 -28.15 -8.65
C ALA A 747 -41.28 -26.92 -7.78
N TYR A 748 -40.27 -26.13 -8.16
CA TYR A 748 -39.96 -24.87 -7.50
C TYR A 748 -41.12 -23.88 -7.62
N GLU A 749 -41.60 -23.62 -8.83
CA GLU A 749 -42.72 -22.69 -9.10
C GLU A 749 -43.99 -23.04 -8.30
N SER A 750 -44.31 -24.33 -8.21
CA SER A 750 -45.52 -24.82 -7.54
C SER A 750 -45.37 -25.03 -6.03
N GLY A 751 -44.19 -24.77 -5.43
CA GLY A 751 -43.93 -25.04 -4.02
C GLY A 751 -43.90 -26.53 -3.66
N THR A 752 -43.59 -27.40 -4.64
CA THR A 752 -43.58 -28.87 -4.48
C THR A 752 -42.18 -29.49 -4.43
N MET A 753 -41.16 -28.67 -4.16
CA MET A 753 -39.75 -29.09 -4.13
C MET A 753 -39.49 -30.26 -3.16
N ILE A 754 -40.13 -30.26 -2.00
CA ILE A 754 -40.03 -31.34 -1.01
C ILE A 754 -40.59 -32.65 -1.56
N GLN A 755 -41.73 -32.63 -2.25
CA GLN A 755 -42.30 -33.82 -2.85
C GLN A 755 -41.43 -34.31 -4.02
N LEU A 756 -40.83 -33.42 -4.79
CA LEU A 756 -39.87 -33.79 -5.84
C LEU A 756 -38.68 -34.54 -5.23
N MET A 757 -38.02 -33.97 -4.21
CA MET A 757 -36.89 -34.62 -3.52
C MET A 757 -37.25 -36.01 -2.98
N ASP A 758 -38.40 -36.14 -2.32
CA ASP A 758 -38.87 -37.40 -1.76
C ASP A 758 -39.19 -38.43 -2.88
N SER A 759 -39.84 -38.00 -3.97
CA SER A 759 -40.18 -38.87 -5.11
C SER A 759 -38.95 -39.39 -5.86
N LYS A 760 -37.84 -38.64 -5.83
CA LYS A 760 -36.57 -38.99 -6.47
C LYS A 760 -35.63 -39.76 -5.53
N GLY A 761 -36.09 -40.12 -4.32
CA GLY A 761 -35.37 -40.98 -3.38
C GLY A 761 -34.49 -40.24 -2.36
N PHE A 762 -34.56 -38.92 -2.29
CA PHE A 762 -33.69 -38.10 -1.44
C PHE A 762 -34.27 -37.76 -0.05
N LYS A 763 -35.39 -38.35 0.34
CA LYS A 763 -36.05 -38.09 1.64
C LYS A 763 -35.10 -38.15 2.83
N HIS A 764 -34.27 -39.21 2.92
CA HIS A 764 -33.34 -39.38 4.02
C HIS A 764 -32.24 -38.29 4.04
N GLU A 765 -31.74 -37.88 2.87
CA GLU A 765 -30.73 -36.81 2.80
C GLU A 765 -31.34 -35.46 3.14
N ARG A 766 -32.55 -35.18 2.64
CA ARG A 766 -33.33 -33.98 2.92
C ARG A 766 -33.62 -33.79 4.42
N LEU A 767 -33.96 -34.86 5.14
CA LEU A 767 -34.24 -34.82 6.58
C LEU A 767 -33.04 -34.38 7.45
N ARG A 768 -31.83 -34.28 6.89
CA ARG A 768 -30.67 -33.68 7.56
C ARG A 768 -30.81 -32.16 7.71
N PHE A 769 -31.72 -31.53 6.98
CA PHE A 769 -31.99 -30.09 7.00
C PHE A 769 -33.35 -29.84 7.66
N PRO A 770 -33.42 -29.67 8.99
CA PRO A 770 -34.67 -29.70 9.75
C PRO A 770 -35.66 -28.60 9.36
N PHE A 771 -35.16 -27.43 8.94
CA PHE A 771 -36.00 -26.28 8.60
C PHE A 771 -36.31 -26.15 7.10
N LEU A 772 -35.74 -27.04 6.26
CA LEU A 772 -35.90 -26.95 4.80
C LEU A 772 -37.34 -27.22 4.35
N GLU A 773 -38.03 -28.14 5.04
CA GLU A 773 -39.44 -28.44 4.76
C GLU A 773 -40.37 -27.29 5.12
N GLU A 774 -40.13 -26.66 6.27
CA GLU A 774 -40.87 -25.46 6.70
C GLU A 774 -40.62 -24.30 5.72
N PHE A 775 -39.39 -24.11 5.27
CA PHE A 775 -39.04 -23.05 4.32
C PHE A 775 -39.78 -23.21 2.98
N PHE A 776 -39.82 -24.43 2.43
CA PHE A 776 -40.52 -24.73 1.18
C PHE A 776 -42.03 -24.96 1.32
N SER A 777 -42.59 -24.86 2.53
CA SER A 777 -44.05 -24.86 2.72
C SER A 777 -44.73 -23.67 2.02
N SER A 778 -43.96 -22.59 1.82
CA SER A 778 -44.35 -21.41 1.06
C SER A 778 -43.77 -21.47 -0.36
N PRO A 779 -44.54 -21.10 -1.40
CA PRO A 779 -44.03 -20.99 -2.76
C PRO A 779 -43.00 -19.84 -2.85
N PRO A 780 -42.16 -19.78 -3.91
CA PRO A 780 -41.10 -18.76 -4.06
C PRO A 780 -41.55 -17.30 -3.91
N CYS A 781 -42.77 -16.99 -4.35
CA CYS A 781 -43.37 -15.65 -4.24
C CYS A 781 -44.26 -15.48 -2.99
N GLY A 782 -44.25 -16.46 -2.09
CA GLY A 782 -45.05 -16.49 -0.87
C GLY A 782 -44.36 -15.81 0.32
N PRO A 783 -45.10 -15.50 1.40
CA PRO A 783 -44.53 -14.88 2.58
C PRO A 783 -43.70 -15.90 3.38
N HIS A 784 -42.37 -15.78 3.31
CA HIS A 784 -41.47 -16.51 4.20
C HIS A 784 -41.41 -15.86 5.60
N LEU A 785 -41.12 -16.66 6.63
CA LEU A 785 -40.88 -16.14 7.98
C LEU A 785 -39.70 -15.15 7.96
N SER A 786 -39.87 -14.00 8.62
CA SER A 786 -38.86 -12.92 8.61
C SER A 786 -37.52 -13.31 9.21
N VAL A 787 -37.47 -14.40 9.99
CA VAL A 787 -36.20 -14.91 10.56
C VAL A 787 -35.25 -15.39 9.47
N TRP A 788 -35.77 -15.84 8.32
CA TRP A 788 -34.94 -16.24 7.19
C TRP A 788 -34.26 -15.02 6.55
N SER A 789 -34.96 -13.90 6.44
CA SER A 789 -34.38 -12.62 6.00
C SER A 789 -33.34 -12.11 7.00
N LEU A 790 -33.59 -12.29 8.31
CA LEU A 790 -32.59 -12.00 9.34
C LEU A 790 -31.33 -12.86 9.14
N LYS A 791 -31.48 -14.18 8.93
CA LYS A 791 -30.33 -15.06 8.68
C LYS A 791 -29.54 -14.66 7.45
N GLN A 792 -30.21 -14.28 6.35
CA GLN A 792 -29.53 -13.77 5.16
C GLN A 792 -28.74 -12.50 5.46
N PHE A 793 -29.36 -11.51 6.11
CA PHE A 793 -28.69 -10.27 6.49
C PHE A 793 -27.45 -10.51 7.37
N LEU A 794 -27.54 -11.44 8.32
CA LEU A 794 -26.41 -11.80 9.19
C LEU A 794 -25.30 -12.56 8.44
N ALA A 795 -25.66 -13.39 7.45
CA ALA A 795 -24.72 -14.13 6.61
C ALA A 795 -23.98 -13.21 5.63
N ILE A 796 -24.65 -12.22 5.05
CA ILE A 796 -24.01 -11.18 4.22
C ILE A 796 -22.94 -10.41 5.01
N ASN A 797 -23.21 -10.17 6.31
CA ASN A 797 -22.25 -9.56 7.24
C ASN A 797 -21.64 -8.22 6.76
N ASN A 798 -22.38 -7.45 5.95
CA ASN A 798 -21.95 -6.17 5.41
C ASN A 798 -23.12 -5.16 5.44
N PRO A 799 -23.53 -4.71 6.64
CA PRO A 799 -24.69 -3.82 6.81
C PRO A 799 -24.50 -2.42 6.20
N ALA A 800 -23.28 -2.10 5.77
CA ALA A 800 -22.94 -0.84 5.10
C ALA A 800 -23.43 -0.81 3.65
N GLU A 801 -23.23 -1.91 2.95
CA GLU A 801 -23.58 -2.07 1.54
C GLU A 801 -24.96 -2.71 1.37
N PHE A 802 -25.31 -3.61 2.31
CA PHE A 802 -26.59 -4.31 2.36
C PHE A 802 -27.29 -3.97 3.69
N PRO A 803 -27.94 -2.79 3.80
CA PRO A 803 -28.63 -2.38 5.02
C PRO A 803 -29.82 -3.30 5.32
N PRO A 804 -30.29 -3.34 6.59
CA PRO A 804 -31.40 -4.19 6.98
C PRO A 804 -32.67 -3.83 6.20
N ASP A 805 -33.33 -4.83 5.62
CA ASP A 805 -34.60 -4.63 4.92
C ASP A 805 -35.72 -4.19 5.89
N PRO A 806 -36.82 -3.59 5.38
CA PRO A 806 -37.90 -3.09 6.23
C PRO A 806 -38.52 -4.15 7.14
N THR A 807 -38.59 -5.40 6.69
CA THR A 807 -39.18 -6.51 7.45
C THR A 807 -38.35 -6.78 8.70
N ILE A 808 -37.03 -6.96 8.56
CA ILE A 808 -36.17 -7.18 9.74
C ILE A 808 -35.97 -5.89 10.56
N GLY A 809 -36.10 -4.73 9.91
CA GLY A 809 -36.22 -3.43 10.54
C GLY A 809 -37.26 -3.42 11.64
N VAL A 810 -38.48 -3.84 11.30
CA VAL A 810 -39.66 -3.89 12.16
C VAL A 810 -39.59 -5.05 13.14
N ASP A 811 -39.37 -6.26 12.62
CA ASP A 811 -39.53 -7.49 13.39
C ASP A 811 -38.44 -7.64 14.44
N TYR A 812 -37.19 -7.38 14.06
CA TYR A 812 -36.02 -7.60 14.92
C TYR A 812 -35.44 -6.32 15.51
N GLY A 813 -36.12 -5.18 15.32
CA GLY A 813 -35.82 -3.93 16.01
C GLY A 813 -34.66 -3.12 15.42
N PHE A 814 -34.18 -3.46 14.22
CA PHE A 814 -33.15 -2.65 13.53
C PHE A 814 -33.61 -1.22 13.25
N MET A 815 -34.92 -0.96 13.15
CA MET A 815 -35.46 0.40 13.04
C MET A 815 -35.24 1.26 14.29
N ASN A 816 -34.95 0.65 15.43
CA ASN A 816 -34.64 1.37 16.67
C ASN A 816 -33.18 1.83 16.74
N CYS A 817 -32.31 1.34 15.86
CA CYS A 817 -30.89 1.71 15.83
C CYS A 817 -30.74 3.15 15.32
N LYS A 818 -30.15 4.01 16.14
CA LYS A 818 -29.86 5.42 15.82
C LYS A 818 -28.45 5.62 15.29
N THR A 819 -27.57 4.66 15.51
CA THR A 819 -26.15 4.72 15.12
C THR A 819 -25.74 3.41 14.45
N PHE A 820 -24.73 3.48 13.58
CA PHE A 820 -24.16 2.29 12.95
C PHE A 820 -23.61 1.29 13.98
N THR A 821 -23.03 1.79 15.08
CA THR A 821 -22.60 0.96 16.22
C THR A 821 -23.75 0.14 16.82
N GLU A 822 -24.94 0.73 16.97
CA GLU A 822 -26.12 0.00 17.46
C GLU A 822 -26.58 -1.08 16.47
N THR A 823 -26.52 -0.82 15.17
CA THR A 823 -26.78 -1.81 14.12
C THR A 823 -25.81 -2.99 14.23
N CYS A 824 -24.50 -2.73 14.29
CA CYS A 824 -23.49 -3.80 14.46
C CYS A 824 -23.67 -4.57 15.77
N THR A 825 -24.02 -3.86 16.86
CA THR A 825 -24.26 -4.49 18.17
C THR A 825 -25.43 -5.46 18.10
N LEU A 826 -26.54 -5.03 17.48
CA LEU A 826 -27.73 -5.86 17.34
C LEU A 826 -27.50 -7.05 16.40
N MET A 827 -26.71 -6.87 15.33
CA MET A 827 -26.25 -7.98 14.48
C MET A 827 -25.47 -9.04 15.27
N GLU A 828 -24.48 -8.63 16.07
CA GLU A 828 -23.66 -9.56 16.85
C GLU A 828 -24.50 -10.27 17.93
N ILE A 829 -25.49 -9.61 18.53
CA ILE A 829 -26.45 -10.24 19.44
C ILE A 829 -27.20 -11.38 18.73
N TYR A 830 -27.81 -11.11 17.56
CA TYR A 830 -28.57 -12.13 16.85
C TYR A 830 -27.70 -13.26 16.30
N LYS A 831 -26.46 -12.98 15.84
CA LYS A 831 -25.50 -14.04 15.46
C LYS A 831 -25.20 -14.97 16.62
N ARG A 832 -24.92 -14.42 17.81
CA ARG A 832 -24.67 -15.21 19.01
C ARG A 832 -25.90 -16.01 19.45
N LEU A 833 -27.09 -15.42 19.30
CA LEU A 833 -28.34 -16.05 19.67
C LEU A 833 -28.64 -17.25 18.75
N LEU A 834 -28.56 -17.08 17.44
CA LEU A 834 -28.85 -18.12 16.44
C LEU A 834 -27.83 -19.27 16.41
N ARG A 835 -26.66 -19.11 17.04
CA ARG A 835 -25.74 -20.24 17.31
C ARG A 835 -26.23 -21.21 18.39
N LYS A 836 -27.20 -20.78 19.22
CA LYS A 836 -27.70 -21.56 20.36
C LYS A 836 -29.21 -21.82 20.30
N ALA A 837 -29.96 -20.88 19.73
CA ALA A 837 -31.41 -20.89 19.69
C ALA A 837 -31.93 -21.29 18.30
N SER A 838 -33.07 -21.99 18.28
CA SER A 838 -33.78 -22.30 17.04
C SER A 838 -34.25 -21.01 16.35
N PRO A 839 -34.08 -20.87 15.02
CA PRO A 839 -34.64 -19.74 14.27
C PRO A 839 -36.16 -19.63 14.41
N LEU A 840 -36.87 -20.75 14.49
CA LEU A 840 -38.33 -20.75 14.66
C LEU A 840 -38.73 -20.19 16.02
N ASP A 841 -38.07 -20.61 17.10
CA ASP A 841 -38.32 -20.10 18.46
C ASP A 841 -38.03 -18.60 18.55
N LEU A 842 -36.99 -18.13 17.85
CA LEU A 842 -36.70 -16.69 17.75
C LEU A 842 -37.82 -15.93 17.03
N HIS A 843 -38.39 -16.50 15.97
CA HIS A 843 -39.51 -15.91 15.26
C HIS A 843 -40.78 -15.89 16.13
N GLU A 844 -41.06 -16.95 16.89
CA GLU A 844 -42.15 -16.96 17.86
C GLU A 844 -41.97 -15.89 18.94
N ALA A 845 -40.75 -15.74 19.48
CA ALA A 845 -40.42 -14.67 20.42
C ALA A 845 -40.57 -13.27 19.81
N CYS A 846 -40.25 -13.12 18.52
CA CYS A 846 -40.49 -11.91 17.75
C CYS A 846 -41.98 -11.55 17.72
N VAL A 847 -42.83 -12.48 17.27
CA VAL A 847 -44.29 -12.29 17.16
C VAL A 847 -44.96 -12.16 18.54
N ALA A 848 -44.34 -12.67 19.60
CA ALA A 848 -44.79 -12.47 20.97
C ALA A 848 -44.36 -11.13 21.59
N GLY A 849 -43.51 -10.34 20.92
CA GLY A 849 -42.94 -9.09 21.45
C GLY A 849 -41.93 -9.29 22.58
N LYS A 850 -41.28 -10.45 22.65
CA LYS A 850 -40.42 -10.90 23.77
C LYS A 850 -38.98 -11.19 23.36
N LEU A 851 -38.47 -10.49 22.34
CA LEU A 851 -37.12 -10.70 21.80
C LEU A 851 -36.01 -10.55 22.84
N PHE A 852 -36.11 -9.56 23.72
CA PHE A 852 -35.09 -9.30 24.73
C PHE A 852 -35.11 -10.37 25.83
N GLU A 853 -36.29 -10.73 26.33
CA GLU A 853 -36.47 -11.81 27.32
C GLU A 853 -35.99 -13.14 26.76
N PHE A 854 -36.28 -13.41 25.48
CA PHE A 854 -35.78 -14.61 24.81
C PHE A 854 -34.26 -14.62 24.72
N ALA A 855 -33.62 -13.49 24.36
CA ALA A 855 -32.16 -13.38 24.32
C ALA A 855 -31.50 -13.55 25.71
N GLU A 856 -32.13 -13.04 26.78
CA GLU A 856 -31.69 -13.19 28.17
C GLU A 856 -31.61 -14.67 28.62
N CYS A 857 -32.40 -15.57 28.01
CA CYS A 857 -32.33 -17.00 28.30
C CYS A 857 -31.02 -17.66 27.82
N PHE A 858 -30.33 -17.07 26.84
CA PHE A 858 -29.14 -17.68 26.21
C PHE A 858 -27.83 -16.96 26.54
N HIS A 859 -27.88 -15.65 26.81
CA HIS A 859 -26.71 -14.80 27.01
C HIS A 859 -26.97 -13.73 28.07
N LYS A 860 -25.89 -13.23 28.68
CA LYS A 860 -25.99 -12.10 29.62
C LYS A 860 -26.20 -10.81 28.81
N MET A 861 -27.36 -10.19 28.96
CA MET A 861 -27.75 -9.01 28.18
C MET A 861 -27.55 -7.71 28.97
N ASP A 862 -27.07 -6.67 28.29
CA ASP A 862 -27.13 -5.30 28.80
C ASP A 862 -28.57 -4.77 28.68
N GLN A 863 -29.10 -4.20 29.76
CA GLN A 863 -30.42 -3.56 29.75
C GLN A 863 -30.53 -2.41 28.74
N ALA A 864 -29.40 -1.79 28.35
CA ALA A 864 -29.38 -0.80 27.28
C ALA A 864 -29.85 -1.38 25.92
N HIS A 865 -29.65 -2.68 25.67
CA HIS A 865 -30.07 -3.34 24.44
C HIS A 865 -31.58 -3.61 24.38
N ARG A 866 -32.29 -3.56 25.53
CA ARG A 866 -33.75 -3.76 25.59
C ARG A 866 -34.52 -2.80 24.71
N ARG A 867 -34.02 -1.57 24.56
CA ARG A 867 -34.59 -0.57 23.65
C ARG A 867 -34.46 -0.99 22.19
N LEU A 868 -33.35 -1.61 21.81
CA LEU A 868 -33.06 -1.99 20.43
C LEU A 868 -33.98 -3.13 19.97
N MET A 869 -34.27 -4.08 20.84
CA MET A 869 -35.04 -5.29 20.53
C MET A 869 -36.56 -5.12 20.70
N LYS A 870 -37.07 -3.88 20.72
CA LYS A 870 -38.53 -3.63 20.72
C LYS A 870 -39.09 -3.73 19.31
N ASN A 871 -40.26 -4.35 19.17
CA ASN A 871 -41.00 -4.38 17.93
C ASN A 871 -42.49 -4.04 18.20
N PHE A 872 -43.32 -4.04 17.16
CA PHE A 872 -44.74 -3.71 17.28
C PHE A 872 -45.61 -4.88 17.75
N TYR A 873 -45.00 -6.01 18.08
CA TYR A 873 -45.70 -7.23 18.46
C TYR A 873 -45.93 -7.32 19.98
N PRO A 874 -46.96 -8.08 20.42
CA PRO A 874 -48.00 -8.68 19.58
C PRO A 874 -48.89 -7.57 19.00
N LEU A 875 -49.24 -7.68 17.72
CA LEU A 875 -50.24 -6.80 17.12
C LEU A 875 -51.55 -7.07 17.87
N GLY A 876 -51.97 -6.12 18.71
CA GLY A 876 -53.20 -6.25 19.48
C GLY A 876 -54.36 -6.53 18.52
N ILE A 877 -55.17 -7.54 18.86
CA ILE A 877 -56.50 -7.67 18.27
C ILE A 877 -57.30 -6.48 18.83
N GLU A 878 -57.39 -5.39 18.07
CA GLU A 878 -58.50 -4.44 18.22
C GLU A 878 -59.74 -4.97 17.49
#